data_AF-A0A1Z8USN1-F1
#
_entry.id   AF-A0A1Z8USN1-F1
#
_cell.length_a   1.000
_cell.length_b   1.000
_cell.length_c   1.000
_cell.angle_alpha   90.00
_cell.angle_beta   90.00
_cell.angle_gamma   90.00
#
_symmetry.space_group_name_H-M   'P 1'
#
loop_
_entity.id
_entity.type
_entity.pdbx_description
1 polymer ?
#
loop_
_entity_poly.entity_id
_entity_poly.type
_entity_poly.pdbx_seq_one_letter_code
_entity_poly.pdbx_strand_id
1 'polypeptide(L)'
;MPHTQLKSLTVALSLSSSLFIASASAAPIVQPGAPGDSGRILSAEEAVQITDTSYSPADASFMRMMIPHHQQALEMADLVEGRTNRPELVEIAGRIKASQSDEIEFMEGWLNDRGESAMAHALHMLSAHHKMEMGMATDQQMAALGDSESVGFDRQFLQLMIRHHEGAVDMVKDLLDKPGSAYDPLLYEFVGDLKNGQMVEIERMNALLVTLSDDPRANLKPGLTDAGIAIKNMTLVASLSKPAGFVDPNNPGEMAKGPANKEGEESEDAKDKKASPIEGGSRKRSPLLSFSNTDMAFSGNTLVAGSYHGFNVYDLQEDGIPELLSSVVCPGGQGDVSIVGDLLIMSAQETRGRLDCGLKGISEDVSDERFRGLRIFDISDLEAPVQVGAVQTCRGSHTHSVVSGPGDDGKIVVYNSGTSSIREREEMESCFDASPGDPRTALFRIDVIEIPVDNPGSSRIVHSPTVFADEETGAIAGLWRGGDHGDDTQETRRTDQCHDITVFPSKNIAAGACSGNGILFDITDPRNPKRIDVVTDAGFAYWHSATFNNDGTKILFTDEWGGGSRARCRAFDPLDWGADAIYDIVDGKLEYRSHFKMPAPQREFENCVAHNGSIVPVPGRDIFVQAWYQGGISVIDFTDSSNPVEIAYFDRGPIDAEELVTGGFWSTYWYGNHIYGTEIIRGLDVLTLEASEHITANEIAAAGLADYDGVLNPQQQLPVRWPDHPVVALALLDQLARTGAADTMTVKAASDVMEAIRESFDAGESNRRSARMIEGLAAKIGASDGGRAAAEVMRGVAAKLRETHQITSNGAD
;
A
#
# COMPACT_ATOMS: atom_id res chain seq x y z
N MET A 1 -20.09 -96.04 -18.00
CA MET A 1 -18.98 -96.31 -18.93
C MET A 1 -18.20 -95.01 -19.14
N PRO A 2 -16.86 -95.07 -19.26
CA PRO A 2 -15.97 -93.92 -19.06
C PRO A 2 -15.63 -93.16 -20.36
N HIS A 3 -15.33 -91.87 -20.19
CA HIS A 3 -14.11 -91.17 -20.59
C HIS A 3 -13.48 -91.33 -22.00
N THR A 4 -13.45 -90.18 -22.69
CA THR A 4 -12.29 -89.48 -23.30
C THR A 4 -11.33 -90.17 -24.27
N GLN A 5 -11.31 -89.57 -25.47
CA GLN A 5 -10.18 -88.92 -26.17
C GLN A 5 -8.91 -89.67 -26.64
N LEU A 6 -8.64 -89.33 -27.91
CA LEU A 6 -7.38 -88.95 -28.57
C LEU A 6 -6.33 -90.00 -28.96
N LYS A 7 -5.92 -89.84 -30.23
CA LYS A 7 -4.55 -89.78 -30.82
C LYS A 7 -4.64 -90.38 -32.22
N SER A 8 -3.95 -89.97 -33.28
CA SER A 8 -2.97 -88.94 -33.61
C SER A 8 -2.76 -89.09 -35.12
N LEU A 9 -2.44 -88.05 -35.87
CA LEU A 9 -1.54 -88.23 -37.02
C LEU A 9 -0.77 -86.94 -37.31
N THR A 10 0.53 -87.13 -37.50
CA THR A 10 1.59 -86.14 -37.48
C THR A 10 2.20 -86.02 -38.88
N VAL A 11 2.21 -84.79 -39.40
CA VAL A 11 3.28 -84.09 -40.15
C VAL A 11 3.83 -84.63 -41.48
N ALA A 12 3.75 -83.76 -42.50
CA ALA A 12 4.80 -83.31 -43.44
C ALA A 12 4.19 -82.12 -44.25
N LEU A 13 4.82 -81.04 -44.71
CA LEU A 13 6.21 -80.66 -44.97
C LEU A 13 6.25 -79.11 -45.16
N SER A 14 7.26 -78.44 -44.59
CA SER A 14 8.08 -77.33 -45.17
C SER A 14 7.47 -76.06 -45.82
N LEU A 15 7.82 -74.86 -45.32
CA LEU A 15 8.71 -73.84 -45.94
C LEU A 15 8.60 -72.45 -45.27
N SER A 16 9.76 -71.84 -45.03
CA SER A 16 10.12 -70.41 -45.18
C SER A 16 9.46 -69.28 -44.34
N SER A 17 10.29 -68.77 -43.43
CA SER A 17 10.48 -67.42 -42.91
C SER A 17 9.67 -66.25 -43.48
N SER A 18 9.03 -65.48 -42.59
CA SER A 18 9.11 -64.00 -42.47
C SER A 18 8.30 -63.54 -41.26
N LEU A 19 8.96 -62.93 -40.27
CA LEU A 19 8.31 -62.23 -39.16
C LEU A 19 7.60 -60.99 -39.71
N PHE A 20 6.27 -60.96 -39.63
CA PHE A 20 5.49 -59.72 -39.70
C PHE A 20 5.42 -59.14 -38.29
N ILE A 21 6.14 -58.05 -38.03
CA ILE A 21 5.82 -57.15 -36.92
C ILE A 21 4.68 -56.26 -37.40
N ALA A 22 3.53 -56.38 -36.73
CA ALA A 22 2.41 -55.48 -36.88
C ALA A 22 2.74 -54.16 -36.15
N SER A 23 3.02 -53.09 -36.91
CA SER A 23 3.03 -51.74 -36.37
C SER A 23 1.59 -51.21 -36.33
N ALA A 24 1.16 -50.86 -35.12
CA ALA A 24 -0.14 -50.23 -34.86
C ALA A 24 -0.25 -48.87 -35.55
N SER A 25 -1.37 -48.67 -36.23
CA SER A 25 -1.82 -47.43 -36.84
C SER A 25 -2.20 -46.41 -35.75
N ALA A 26 -1.42 -45.34 -35.59
CA ALA A 26 -1.85 -44.13 -34.87
C ALA A 26 -2.63 -43.20 -35.82
N ALA A 27 -3.68 -42.56 -35.29
CA ALA A 27 -4.62 -41.72 -36.04
C ALA A 27 -3.98 -40.43 -36.61
N PRO A 28 -4.49 -39.87 -37.74
CA PRO A 28 -3.92 -38.68 -38.37
C PRO A 28 -4.31 -37.37 -37.68
N ILE A 29 -3.37 -36.41 -37.67
CA ILE A 29 -3.55 -35.03 -37.21
C ILE A 29 -4.03 -34.17 -38.39
N VAL A 30 -5.09 -33.39 -38.18
CA VAL A 30 -5.74 -32.57 -39.22
C VAL A 30 -5.76 -31.09 -38.80
N GLN A 31 -5.39 -30.19 -39.70
CA GLN A 31 -5.54 -28.74 -39.53
C GLN A 31 -6.79 -28.26 -40.30
N PRO A 32 -7.85 -27.75 -39.64
CA PRO A 32 -9.01 -27.19 -40.31
C PRO A 32 -8.73 -25.78 -40.88
N GLY A 33 -9.41 -25.42 -41.97
CA GLY A 33 -9.48 -24.05 -42.49
C GLY A 33 -10.72 -23.29 -41.98
N ALA A 34 -10.87 -22.03 -42.42
CA ALA A 34 -12.02 -21.19 -42.11
C ALA A 34 -13.35 -21.74 -42.70
N PRO A 35 -14.54 -21.25 -42.27
CA PRO A 35 -15.83 -21.79 -42.72
C PRO A 35 -16.01 -21.70 -44.24
N GLY A 36 -16.03 -22.87 -44.89
CA GLY A 36 -16.19 -23.00 -46.34
C GLY A 36 -15.00 -23.65 -47.07
N ASP A 37 -13.84 -23.76 -46.42
CA ASP A 37 -12.65 -24.36 -47.04
C ASP A 37 -12.29 -25.74 -46.46
N SER A 38 -11.69 -26.58 -47.32
CA SER A 38 -11.22 -27.90 -46.92
C SER A 38 -9.82 -27.85 -46.30
N GLY A 39 -9.67 -28.51 -45.14
CA GLY A 39 -8.41 -28.63 -44.42
C GLY A 39 -7.37 -29.52 -45.13
N ARG A 40 -6.11 -29.42 -44.71
CA ARG A 40 -4.99 -30.20 -45.28
C ARG A 40 -4.33 -31.12 -44.25
N ILE A 41 -3.65 -32.16 -44.76
CA ILE A 41 -2.86 -33.13 -43.99
C ILE A 41 -1.38 -32.74 -44.06
N LEU A 42 -0.67 -32.78 -42.93
CA LEU A 42 0.76 -32.46 -42.81
C LEU A 42 1.60 -33.75 -42.65
N SER A 43 2.83 -33.77 -43.15
CA SER A 43 3.79 -34.89 -43.02
C SER A 43 4.81 -34.70 -41.88
N ALA A 44 5.29 -35.81 -41.31
CA ALA A 44 6.24 -35.84 -40.20
C ALA A 44 7.66 -35.32 -40.52
N GLU A 45 7.99 -35.09 -41.79
CA GLU A 45 9.28 -34.52 -42.21
C GLU A 45 9.27 -32.98 -42.40
N GLU A 46 8.17 -32.28 -42.10
CA GLU A 46 8.14 -30.79 -42.01
C GLU A 46 8.02 -30.29 -40.55
N ALA A 47 8.15 -31.19 -39.57
CA ALA A 47 8.15 -30.88 -38.14
C ALA A 47 9.55 -30.83 -37.50
N VAL A 48 10.63 -30.94 -38.30
CA VAL A 48 12.01 -30.77 -37.81
C VAL A 48 12.85 -30.01 -38.83
N GLN A 49 13.00 -28.71 -38.60
CA GLN A 49 14.15 -27.82 -38.89
C GLN A 49 13.66 -26.40 -38.53
N ILE A 50 14.09 -25.77 -37.43
CA ILE A 50 15.35 -25.02 -37.18
C ILE A 50 15.41 -24.90 -35.63
N THR A 51 16.50 -25.20 -34.93
CA THR A 51 17.67 -24.30 -34.80
C THR A 51 18.97 -25.08 -34.60
N ASP A 52 19.96 -24.66 -35.37
CA ASP A 52 21.37 -24.86 -35.08
C ASP A 52 21.72 -24.11 -33.79
N THR A 53 22.49 -24.75 -32.93
CA THR A 53 23.02 -24.19 -31.68
C THR A 53 24.06 -23.12 -32.00
N SER A 54 23.69 -21.87 -31.79
CA SER A 54 24.64 -20.77 -31.61
C SER A 54 24.11 -19.85 -30.53
N TYR A 55 25.00 -19.38 -29.66
CA TYR A 55 24.72 -18.33 -28.69
C TYR A 55 24.43 -17.01 -29.44
N SER A 56 23.60 -16.16 -28.86
CA SER A 56 23.31 -14.83 -29.41
C SER A 56 24.45 -13.85 -29.09
N PRO A 57 24.66 -12.78 -29.87
CA PRO A 57 25.53 -11.68 -29.47
C PRO A 57 25.16 -11.05 -28.12
N ALA A 58 23.89 -11.16 -27.70
CA ALA A 58 23.44 -10.72 -26.39
C ALA A 58 23.99 -11.60 -25.26
N ASP A 59 24.15 -12.91 -25.48
CA ASP A 59 24.75 -13.86 -24.53
C ASP A 59 26.23 -13.52 -24.29
N ALA A 60 27.00 -13.33 -25.37
CA ALA A 60 28.41 -12.93 -25.25
C ALA A 60 28.57 -11.52 -24.67
N SER A 61 27.62 -10.61 -24.92
CA SER A 61 27.60 -9.30 -24.28
C SER A 61 27.32 -9.42 -22.78
N PHE A 62 26.35 -10.24 -22.37
CA PHE A 62 26.05 -10.50 -20.97
C PHE A 62 27.27 -11.06 -20.24
N MET A 63 27.91 -12.11 -20.77
CA MET A 63 29.11 -12.68 -20.15
C MET A 63 30.24 -11.64 -20.02
N ARG A 64 30.49 -10.83 -21.06
CA ARG A 64 31.53 -9.78 -21.03
C ARG A 64 31.23 -8.66 -20.03
N MET A 65 29.96 -8.34 -19.78
CA MET A 65 29.54 -7.30 -18.84
C MET A 65 29.44 -7.81 -17.40
N MET A 66 29.11 -9.08 -17.21
CA MET A 66 29.02 -9.71 -15.90
C MET A 66 30.41 -10.03 -15.31
N ILE A 67 31.45 -10.24 -16.12
CA ILE A 67 32.84 -10.39 -15.62
C ILE A 67 33.32 -9.15 -14.82
N PRO A 68 33.32 -7.91 -15.36
CA PRO A 68 33.74 -6.74 -14.60
C PRO A 68 32.78 -6.38 -13.46
N HIS A 69 31.50 -6.75 -13.58
CA HIS A 69 30.54 -6.68 -12.48
C HIS A 69 31.02 -7.57 -11.32
N HIS A 70 31.22 -8.87 -11.56
CA HIS A 70 31.73 -9.80 -10.55
C HIS A 70 33.10 -9.44 -9.99
N GLN A 71 33.98 -8.88 -10.83
CA GLN A 71 35.29 -8.40 -10.37
C GLN A 71 35.15 -7.30 -9.30
N GLN A 72 34.16 -6.41 -9.41
CA GLN A 72 33.91 -5.40 -8.40
C GLN A 72 33.34 -5.99 -7.09
N ALA A 73 32.52 -7.05 -7.17
CA ALA A 73 32.12 -7.79 -5.96
C ALA A 73 33.34 -8.39 -5.24
N LEU A 74 34.32 -8.93 -5.99
CA LEU A 74 35.57 -9.43 -5.40
C LEU A 74 36.38 -8.30 -4.76
N GLU A 75 36.50 -7.13 -5.42
CA GLU A 75 37.18 -5.96 -4.86
C GLU A 75 36.52 -5.47 -3.56
N MET A 76 35.19 -5.40 -3.52
CA MET A 76 34.46 -5.06 -2.30
C MET A 76 34.67 -6.12 -1.20
N ALA A 77 34.62 -7.41 -1.55
CA ALA A 77 34.78 -8.51 -0.61
C ALA A 77 36.21 -8.63 -0.07
N ASP A 78 37.23 -8.23 -0.82
CA ASP A 78 38.62 -8.14 -0.38
C ASP A 78 38.82 -7.09 0.72
N LEU A 79 38.01 -6.03 0.76
CA LEU A 79 38.09 -5.01 1.80
C LEU A 79 37.59 -5.49 3.17
N VAL A 80 36.83 -6.60 3.23
CA VAL A 80 36.23 -7.10 4.47
C VAL A 80 37.29 -7.56 5.46
N GLU A 81 38.35 -8.20 4.97
CA GLU A 81 39.47 -8.64 5.81
C GLU A 81 40.19 -7.44 6.42
N GLY A 82 40.18 -7.35 7.76
CA GLY A 82 40.85 -6.28 8.51
C GLY A 82 40.01 -5.01 8.76
N ARG A 83 38.79 -4.92 8.22
CA ARG A 83 37.87 -3.78 8.47
C ARG A 83 36.68 -4.10 9.35
N THR A 84 36.34 -5.38 9.47
CA THR A 84 35.29 -5.88 10.37
C THR A 84 35.79 -7.03 11.22
N ASN A 85 35.16 -7.23 12.38
CA ASN A 85 35.29 -8.43 13.20
C ASN A 85 34.00 -9.25 13.26
N ARG A 86 32.99 -8.92 12.45
CA ARG A 86 31.69 -9.58 12.44
C ARG A 86 31.75 -10.90 11.68
N PRO A 87 31.63 -12.06 12.35
CA PRO A 87 31.83 -13.36 11.70
C PRO A 87 30.89 -13.63 10.53
N GLU A 88 29.63 -13.17 10.64
CA GLU A 88 28.61 -13.33 9.61
C GLU A 88 28.98 -12.56 8.33
N LEU A 89 29.57 -11.37 8.46
CA LEU A 89 29.99 -10.56 7.31
C LEU A 89 31.22 -11.17 6.63
N VAL A 90 32.17 -11.68 7.43
CA VAL A 90 33.34 -12.41 6.92
C VAL A 90 32.92 -13.67 6.17
N GLU A 91 31.91 -14.39 6.67
CA GLU A 91 31.37 -15.58 6.01
C GLU A 91 30.66 -15.24 4.69
N ILE A 92 29.83 -14.19 4.67
CA ILE A 92 29.18 -13.71 3.45
C ILE A 92 30.22 -13.31 2.41
N ALA A 93 31.22 -12.51 2.78
CA ALA A 93 32.30 -12.12 1.88
C ALA A 93 33.08 -13.33 1.36
N GLY A 94 33.36 -14.32 2.22
CA GLY A 94 34.00 -15.56 1.80
C GLY A 94 33.18 -16.37 0.80
N ARG A 95 31.84 -16.42 0.96
CA ARG A 95 30.92 -17.08 0.02
C ARG A 95 30.88 -16.36 -1.32
N ILE A 96 30.71 -15.03 -1.32
CA ILE A 96 30.72 -14.19 -2.54
C ILE A 96 32.04 -14.38 -3.29
N LYS A 97 33.18 -14.38 -2.59
CA LYS A 97 34.48 -14.59 -3.23
C LYS A 97 34.59 -15.95 -3.89
N ALA A 98 34.09 -17.00 -3.24
CA ALA A 98 34.11 -18.34 -3.81
C ALA A 98 33.18 -18.45 -5.02
N SER A 99 31.90 -18.08 -4.87
CA SER A 99 30.90 -18.18 -5.95
C SER A 99 31.29 -17.32 -7.15
N GLN A 100 31.57 -16.03 -6.94
CA GLN A 100 31.79 -15.13 -8.07
C GLN A 100 33.16 -15.33 -8.75
N SER A 101 34.16 -15.89 -8.06
CA SER A 101 35.39 -16.34 -8.74
C SER A 101 35.12 -17.55 -9.64
N ASP A 102 34.37 -18.55 -9.16
CA ASP A 102 34.01 -19.73 -9.95
C ASP A 102 33.15 -19.33 -11.18
N GLU A 103 32.24 -18.37 -11.00
CA GLU A 103 31.40 -17.84 -12.07
C GLU A 103 32.21 -17.03 -13.10
N ILE A 104 33.21 -16.26 -12.69
CA ILE A 104 34.15 -15.59 -13.62
C ILE A 104 34.90 -16.62 -14.46
N GLU A 105 35.47 -17.67 -13.84
CA GLU A 105 36.18 -18.74 -14.56
C GLU A 105 35.27 -19.42 -15.59
N PHE A 106 34.01 -19.67 -15.23
CA PHE A 106 33.01 -20.21 -16.13
C PHE A 106 32.74 -19.27 -17.31
N MET A 107 32.52 -17.97 -17.07
CA MET A 107 32.25 -16.99 -18.12
C MET A 107 33.43 -16.81 -19.08
N GLU A 108 34.66 -16.76 -18.55
CA GLU A 108 35.89 -16.71 -19.36
C GLU A 108 36.06 -17.97 -20.20
N GLY A 109 35.86 -19.15 -19.61
CA GLY A 109 35.89 -20.44 -20.31
C GLY A 109 34.84 -20.49 -21.43
N TRP A 110 33.61 -20.09 -21.12
CA TRP A 110 32.49 -20.08 -22.06
C TRP A 110 32.78 -19.18 -23.28
N LEU A 111 33.36 -17.98 -23.07
CA LEU A 111 33.76 -17.05 -24.12
C LEU A 111 34.95 -17.61 -24.95
N ASN A 112 35.97 -18.15 -24.29
CA ASN A 112 37.16 -18.70 -24.95
C ASN A 112 36.83 -19.88 -25.87
N ASP A 113 35.98 -20.80 -25.41
CA ASP A 113 35.53 -21.97 -26.19
C ASP A 113 34.81 -21.58 -27.49
N ARG A 114 34.29 -20.35 -27.54
CA ARG A 114 33.53 -19.79 -28.67
C ARG A 114 34.33 -18.77 -29.49
N GLY A 115 35.62 -18.60 -29.21
CA GLY A 115 36.50 -17.65 -29.89
C GLY A 115 36.19 -16.19 -29.60
N GLU A 116 35.41 -15.91 -28.56
CA GLU A 116 35.09 -14.57 -28.08
C GLU A 116 36.17 -14.13 -27.09
N SER A 117 36.57 -12.85 -27.16
CA SER A 117 37.53 -12.31 -26.20
C SER A 117 36.81 -11.94 -24.90
N ALA A 118 37.25 -12.52 -23.77
CA ALA A 118 36.88 -12.05 -22.43
C ALA A 118 37.29 -10.58 -22.22
N MET A 119 38.41 -10.17 -22.82
CA MET A 119 38.84 -8.77 -22.88
C MET A 119 38.33 -8.10 -24.15
N ALA A 120 37.10 -7.62 -24.14
CA ALA A 120 36.76 -6.46 -24.97
C ALA A 120 37.19 -5.17 -24.25
N HIS A 121 37.38 -4.08 -24.97
CA HIS A 121 37.66 -2.71 -24.48
C HIS A 121 36.66 -2.14 -23.43
N ALA A 122 35.81 -2.96 -22.81
CA ALA A 122 34.68 -2.59 -21.95
C ALA A 122 35.09 -1.88 -20.64
N LEU A 123 36.20 -2.29 -20.03
CA LEU A 123 36.67 -1.71 -18.75
C LEU A 123 36.96 -0.20 -18.84
N HIS A 124 37.25 0.32 -20.04
CA HIS A 124 37.63 1.72 -20.27
C HIS A 124 36.48 2.58 -20.87
N MET A 125 35.31 1.98 -21.13
CA MET A 125 34.15 2.60 -21.80
C MET A 125 32.86 2.59 -20.97
N LEU A 126 32.87 1.97 -19.78
CA LEU A 126 31.75 2.07 -18.84
C LEU A 126 31.70 3.49 -18.28
N SER A 127 30.73 4.28 -18.73
CA SER A 127 30.39 5.55 -18.09
C SER A 127 29.98 5.29 -16.64
N ALA A 128 30.12 6.31 -15.77
CA ALA A 128 29.59 6.24 -14.41
C ALA A 128 28.09 5.88 -14.41
N HIS A 129 27.35 6.37 -15.41
CA HIS A 129 25.95 6.07 -15.64
C HIS A 129 25.68 4.57 -15.89
N HIS A 130 26.40 3.92 -16.81
CA HIS A 130 26.25 2.49 -17.05
C HIS A 130 26.65 1.61 -15.85
N LYS A 131 27.59 2.06 -15.00
CA LYS A 131 27.90 1.35 -13.75
C LYS A 131 26.70 1.36 -12.80
N MET A 132 26.05 2.51 -12.62
CA MET A 132 24.89 2.65 -11.73
C MET A 132 23.67 1.86 -12.20
N GLU A 133 23.42 1.81 -13.52
CA GLU A 133 22.33 0.98 -14.10
C GLU A 133 22.52 -0.51 -13.81
N MET A 134 23.77 -0.99 -13.80
CA MET A 134 24.10 -2.38 -13.44
C MET A 134 24.24 -2.60 -11.93
N GLY A 135 23.87 -1.64 -11.08
CA GLY A 135 24.01 -1.76 -9.62
C GLY A 135 25.45 -1.69 -9.10
N MET A 136 26.45 -1.43 -9.94
CA MET A 136 27.86 -1.33 -9.55
C MET A 136 28.13 -0.09 -8.70
N ALA A 137 29.00 -0.23 -7.70
CA ALA A 137 29.50 0.88 -6.90
C ALA A 137 30.32 1.85 -7.77
N THR A 138 30.08 3.15 -7.61
CA THR A 138 30.90 4.20 -8.23
C THR A 138 32.30 4.25 -7.62
N ASP A 139 33.25 4.85 -8.32
CA ASP A 139 34.62 5.02 -7.82
C ASP A 139 34.65 5.80 -6.48
N GLN A 140 33.71 6.74 -6.29
CA GLN A 140 33.55 7.48 -5.03
C GLN A 140 33.00 6.58 -3.91
N GLN A 141 32.02 5.72 -4.20
CA GLN A 141 31.50 4.75 -3.23
C GLN A 141 32.57 3.71 -2.84
N MET A 142 33.38 3.25 -3.80
CA MET A 142 34.50 2.35 -3.53
C MET A 142 35.59 3.00 -2.67
N ALA A 143 35.91 4.27 -2.93
CA ALA A 143 36.83 5.03 -2.08
C ALA A 143 36.28 5.23 -0.66
N ALA A 144 35.00 5.60 -0.54
CA ALA A 144 34.34 5.77 0.75
C ALA A 144 34.30 4.45 1.54
N LEU A 145 33.99 3.34 0.88
CA LEU A 145 34.04 1.99 1.46
C LEU A 145 35.45 1.67 1.94
N GLY A 146 36.47 1.95 1.11
CA GLY A 146 37.89 1.78 1.45
C GLY A 146 38.38 2.68 2.59
N ASP A 147 37.71 3.78 2.90
CA ASP A 147 38.05 4.67 4.02
C ASP A 147 37.24 4.35 5.30
N SER A 148 36.22 3.51 5.20
CA SER A 148 35.35 3.14 6.31
C SER A 148 35.91 1.98 7.15
N GLU A 149 35.51 1.91 8.42
CA GLU A 149 35.88 0.85 9.37
C GLU A 149 34.71 0.45 10.26
N SER A 150 34.78 -0.76 10.84
CA SER A 150 33.82 -1.28 11.83
C SER A 150 32.37 -1.21 11.33
N VAL A 151 31.40 -0.83 12.18
CA VAL A 151 29.97 -0.77 11.81
C VAL A 151 29.70 0.14 10.60
N GLY A 152 30.51 1.21 10.42
CA GLY A 152 30.42 2.08 9.25
C GLY A 152 30.79 1.36 7.96
N PHE A 153 31.84 0.52 8.02
CA PHE A 153 32.22 -0.38 6.94
C PHE A 153 31.17 -1.46 6.70
N ASP A 154 30.69 -2.13 7.76
CA ASP A 154 29.68 -3.19 7.64
C ASP A 154 28.43 -2.68 6.91
N ARG A 155 27.94 -1.48 7.27
CA ARG A 155 26.78 -0.85 6.65
C ARG A 155 27.02 -0.54 5.17
N GLN A 156 28.14 0.10 4.84
CA GLN A 156 28.45 0.49 3.46
C GLN A 156 28.68 -0.74 2.57
N PHE A 157 29.41 -1.75 3.06
CA PHE A 157 29.63 -2.99 2.33
C PHE A 157 28.30 -3.68 2.01
N LEU A 158 27.42 -3.84 3.01
CA LEU A 158 26.14 -4.51 2.82
C LEU A 158 25.23 -3.72 1.87
N GLN A 159 25.13 -2.40 2.01
CA GLN A 159 24.34 -1.56 1.10
C GLN A 159 24.82 -1.65 -0.35
N LEU A 160 26.13 -1.55 -0.58
CA LEU A 160 26.73 -1.61 -1.92
C LEU A 160 26.62 -3.01 -2.52
N MET A 161 26.90 -4.07 -1.75
CA MET A 161 26.86 -5.45 -2.24
C MET A 161 25.42 -5.92 -2.53
N ILE A 162 24.44 -5.52 -1.72
CA ILE A 162 23.02 -5.80 -2.02
C ILE A 162 22.62 -5.13 -3.34
N ARG A 163 22.92 -3.84 -3.51
CA ARG A 163 22.61 -3.10 -4.75
C ARG A 163 23.30 -3.72 -5.98
N HIS A 164 24.54 -4.15 -5.82
CA HIS A 164 25.32 -4.84 -6.84
C HIS A 164 24.65 -6.17 -7.25
N HIS A 165 24.20 -6.97 -6.29
CA HIS A 165 23.50 -8.22 -6.58
C HIS A 165 22.13 -8.01 -7.24
N GLU A 166 21.37 -6.97 -6.87
CA GLU A 166 20.11 -6.61 -7.56
C GLU A 166 20.38 -6.25 -9.02
N GLY A 167 21.45 -5.49 -9.29
CA GLY A 167 21.90 -5.16 -10.65
C GLY A 167 22.18 -6.41 -11.49
N ALA A 168 22.83 -7.43 -10.91
CA ALA A 168 23.03 -8.71 -11.61
C ALA A 168 21.71 -9.44 -11.94
N VAL A 169 20.72 -9.39 -11.04
CA VAL A 169 19.39 -10.00 -11.28
C VAL A 169 18.64 -9.25 -12.38
N ASP A 170 18.73 -7.93 -12.43
CA ASP A 170 18.15 -7.11 -13.50
C ASP A 170 18.83 -7.39 -14.85
N MET A 171 20.17 -7.51 -14.88
CA MET A 171 20.91 -7.91 -16.09
C MET A 171 20.49 -9.31 -16.61
N VAL A 172 20.18 -10.25 -15.71
CA VAL A 172 19.63 -11.57 -16.07
C VAL A 172 18.24 -11.43 -16.68
N LYS A 173 17.37 -10.61 -16.10
CA LYS A 173 16.03 -10.36 -16.63
C LYS A 173 16.11 -9.76 -18.04
N ASP A 174 16.95 -8.75 -18.23
CA ASP A 174 17.20 -8.10 -19.53
C ASP A 174 17.75 -9.06 -20.58
N LEU A 175 18.57 -10.04 -20.17
CA LEU A 175 19.02 -11.11 -21.05
C LEU A 175 17.82 -11.96 -21.48
N LEU A 176 17.00 -12.45 -20.55
CA LEU A 176 15.90 -13.37 -20.81
C LEU A 176 14.74 -12.74 -21.60
N ASP A 177 14.58 -11.41 -21.56
CA ASP A 177 13.56 -10.69 -22.35
C ASP A 177 13.93 -10.54 -23.84
N LYS A 178 15.19 -10.83 -24.24
CA LYS A 178 15.64 -10.73 -25.63
C LYS A 178 15.29 -11.98 -26.45
N PRO A 179 14.65 -11.86 -27.63
CA PRO A 179 14.41 -13.02 -28.49
C PRO A 179 15.73 -13.66 -28.94
N GLY A 180 15.89 -14.97 -28.72
CA GLY A 180 17.09 -15.70 -29.16
C GLY A 180 18.22 -15.80 -28.13
N SER A 181 18.10 -15.22 -26.93
CA SER A 181 19.09 -15.32 -25.85
C SER A 181 18.88 -16.54 -24.94
N ALA A 182 19.94 -16.96 -24.23
CA ALA A 182 19.91 -18.06 -23.27
C ALA A 182 19.35 -19.40 -23.81
N TYR A 183 19.46 -19.66 -25.12
CA TYR A 183 19.06 -20.95 -25.73
C TYR A 183 20.10 -22.07 -25.52
N ASP A 184 21.35 -21.72 -25.20
CA ASP A 184 22.36 -22.67 -24.78
C ASP A 184 21.97 -23.22 -23.40
N PRO A 185 21.70 -24.54 -23.25
CA PRO A 185 21.26 -25.10 -21.99
C PRO A 185 22.22 -24.86 -20.81
N LEU A 186 23.53 -24.80 -21.09
CA LEU A 186 24.55 -24.54 -20.08
C LEU A 186 24.53 -23.07 -19.64
N LEU A 187 24.27 -22.15 -20.57
CA LEU A 187 24.08 -20.72 -20.23
C LEU A 187 22.77 -20.51 -19.45
N TYR A 188 21.68 -21.19 -19.85
CA TYR A 188 20.40 -21.07 -19.18
C TYR A 188 20.46 -21.55 -17.73
N GLU A 189 21.14 -22.69 -17.49
CA GLU A 189 21.41 -23.20 -16.13
C GLU A 189 22.25 -22.20 -15.32
N PHE A 190 23.37 -21.71 -15.87
CA PHE A 190 24.20 -20.70 -15.22
C PHE A 190 23.43 -19.42 -14.86
N VAL A 191 22.60 -18.90 -15.77
CA VAL A 191 21.78 -17.70 -15.54
C VAL A 191 20.74 -17.93 -14.43
N GLY A 192 20.15 -19.13 -14.38
CA GLY A 192 19.26 -19.54 -13.30
C GLY A 192 19.97 -19.62 -11.95
N ASP A 193 21.14 -20.25 -11.92
CA ASP A 193 21.96 -20.40 -10.71
C ASP A 193 22.49 -19.07 -10.19
N LEU A 194 22.99 -18.19 -11.07
CA LEU A 194 23.43 -16.84 -10.74
C LEU A 194 22.27 -16.06 -10.11
N LYS A 195 21.10 -16.01 -10.76
CA LYS A 195 19.93 -15.32 -10.21
C LYS A 195 19.54 -15.86 -8.83
N ASN A 196 19.46 -17.19 -8.69
CA ASN A 196 19.07 -17.83 -7.44
C ASN A 196 20.09 -17.59 -6.32
N GLY A 197 21.38 -17.70 -6.63
CA GLY A 197 22.47 -17.45 -5.68
C GLY A 197 22.48 -16.00 -5.20
N GLN A 198 22.41 -15.04 -6.13
CA GLN A 198 22.42 -13.61 -5.81
C GLN A 198 21.21 -13.22 -4.94
N MET A 199 20.00 -13.74 -5.20
CA MET A 199 18.83 -13.48 -4.36
C MET A 199 18.97 -14.02 -2.93
N VAL A 200 19.53 -15.22 -2.75
CA VAL A 200 19.81 -15.78 -1.42
C VAL A 200 20.87 -14.97 -0.67
N GLU A 201 21.86 -14.44 -1.38
CA GLU A 201 22.87 -13.57 -0.80
C GLU A 201 22.30 -12.19 -0.41
N ILE A 202 21.42 -11.61 -1.24
CA ILE A 202 20.66 -10.39 -0.89
C ILE A 202 19.88 -10.59 0.41
N GLU A 203 19.13 -11.68 0.53
CA GLU A 203 18.33 -11.98 1.73
C GLU A 203 19.21 -12.03 3.00
N ARG A 204 20.35 -12.73 2.93
CA ARG A 204 21.31 -12.83 4.04
C ARG A 204 21.95 -11.50 4.39
N MET A 205 22.34 -10.72 3.38
CA MET A 205 22.95 -9.41 3.57
C MET A 205 21.95 -8.42 4.14
N ASN A 206 20.71 -8.40 3.65
CA ASN A 206 19.66 -7.54 4.18
C ASN A 206 19.33 -7.90 5.63
N ALA A 207 19.18 -9.20 5.94
CA ALA A 207 19.00 -9.65 7.32
C ALA A 207 20.14 -9.17 8.23
N LEU A 208 21.39 -9.19 7.75
CA LEU A 208 22.53 -8.68 8.49
C LEU A 208 22.52 -7.14 8.62
N LEU A 209 22.12 -6.43 7.58
CA LEU A 209 22.07 -4.96 7.54
C LEU A 209 20.98 -4.42 8.49
N VAL A 210 19.82 -5.07 8.53
CA VAL A 210 18.71 -4.75 9.43
C VAL A 210 19.13 -4.90 10.91
N THR A 211 20.00 -5.85 11.25
CA THR A 211 20.55 -5.97 12.63
C THR A 211 21.50 -4.83 13.01
N LEU A 212 21.92 -3.98 12.06
CA LEU A 212 22.65 -2.75 12.34
C LEU A 212 21.72 -1.56 12.62
N SER A 213 20.41 -1.74 12.56
CA SER A 213 19.43 -0.73 12.95
C SER A 213 19.25 -0.72 14.46
N ASP A 214 19.21 0.47 15.05
CA ASP A 214 18.85 0.68 16.45
C ASP A 214 17.32 0.76 16.65
N ASP A 215 16.53 0.75 15.56
CA ASP A 215 15.07 0.77 15.65
C ASP A 215 14.54 -0.61 16.10
N PRO A 216 13.75 -0.69 17.20
CA PRO A 216 13.27 -1.95 17.74
C PRO A 216 12.30 -2.70 16.82
N ARG A 217 11.74 -2.04 15.79
CA ARG A 217 10.86 -2.67 14.79
C ARG A 217 11.62 -3.58 13.82
N ALA A 218 12.91 -3.33 13.59
CA ALA A 218 13.74 -4.02 12.60
C ALA A 218 13.87 -5.56 12.80
N ASN A 219 13.68 -6.06 14.02
CA ASN A 219 13.93 -7.46 14.37
C ASN A 219 12.75 -8.14 15.07
N LEU A 220 11.53 -7.68 14.79
CA LEU A 220 10.33 -8.27 15.37
C LEU A 220 10.17 -9.72 14.91
N LYS A 221 9.76 -10.58 15.85
CA LYS A 221 9.47 -11.99 15.58
C LYS A 221 8.30 -12.09 14.58
N PRO A 222 8.39 -12.88 13.51
CA PRO A 222 7.26 -13.11 12.61
C PRO A 222 6.16 -13.92 13.30
N GLY A 223 4.94 -13.78 12.81
CA GLY A 223 3.79 -14.57 13.23
C GLY A 223 2.45 -13.93 12.87
N LEU A 224 1.45 -14.76 12.58
CA LEU A 224 0.10 -14.26 12.31
C LEU A 224 -0.55 -13.71 13.58
N THR A 225 -0.56 -14.48 14.67
CA THR A 225 -1.25 -14.13 15.93
C THR A 225 -0.29 -13.88 17.10
N ASP A 226 0.97 -14.28 16.98
CA ASP A 226 1.99 -14.23 18.03
C ASP A 226 3.28 -13.52 17.58
N ALA A 227 3.13 -12.60 16.61
CA ALA A 227 4.20 -11.71 16.15
C ALA A 227 4.79 -10.92 17.32
N GLY A 228 6.08 -10.60 17.23
CA GLY A 228 6.70 -9.62 18.11
C GLY A 228 6.05 -8.25 17.89
N ILE A 229 5.94 -7.47 18.96
CA ILE A 229 5.39 -6.11 18.94
C ILE A 229 6.47 -5.13 19.41
N ALA A 230 6.59 -4.01 18.70
CA ALA A 230 7.27 -2.82 19.21
C ALA A 230 6.25 -1.68 19.30
N ILE A 231 6.27 -0.97 20.42
CA ILE A 231 5.34 0.12 20.69
C ILE A 231 6.07 1.23 21.45
N LYS A 232 5.85 2.48 21.06
CA LYS A 232 6.43 3.67 21.71
C LYS A 232 5.38 4.74 21.85
N ASN A 233 5.26 5.31 23.06
CA ASN A 233 4.32 6.38 23.42
C ASN A 233 2.85 6.07 23.06
N MET A 234 2.50 4.79 23.04
CA MET A 234 1.18 4.27 22.74
C MET A 234 0.93 3.03 23.60
N THR A 235 -0.34 2.70 23.80
CA THR A 235 -0.77 1.43 24.39
C THR A 235 -1.75 0.74 23.44
N LEU A 236 -1.52 -0.55 23.18
CA LEU A 236 -2.50 -1.42 22.52
C LEU A 236 -3.59 -1.78 23.54
N VAL A 237 -4.79 -1.25 23.34
CA VAL A 237 -5.96 -1.45 24.23
C VAL A 237 -6.68 -2.75 23.91
N ALA A 238 -6.94 -2.98 22.61
CA ALA A 238 -7.62 -4.18 22.14
C ALA A 238 -7.10 -4.61 20.77
N SER A 239 -7.16 -5.92 20.52
CA SER A 239 -6.87 -6.53 19.22
C SER A 239 -7.96 -7.56 18.94
N LEU A 240 -8.78 -7.30 17.93
CA LEU A 240 -9.93 -8.11 17.57
C LEU A 240 -9.62 -8.87 16.29
N SER A 241 -9.67 -10.20 16.35
CA SER A 241 -9.56 -11.04 15.15
C SER A 241 -10.71 -10.76 14.18
N LYS A 242 -10.49 -11.06 12.89
CA LYS A 242 -11.57 -11.01 11.89
C LYS A 242 -12.78 -11.86 12.30
N PRO A 243 -14.02 -11.36 12.10
CA PRO A 243 -15.23 -12.13 12.35
C PRO A 243 -15.32 -13.42 11.54
N ALA A 244 -16.12 -14.37 12.02
CA ALA A 244 -16.41 -15.59 11.28
C ALA A 244 -17.05 -15.26 9.91
N GLY A 245 -16.60 -15.94 8.85
CA GLY A 245 -17.03 -15.66 7.47
C GLY A 245 -16.18 -14.61 6.75
N PHE A 246 -15.28 -13.92 7.45
CA PHE A 246 -14.29 -12.98 6.91
C PHE A 246 -12.86 -13.53 7.00
N VAL A 247 -12.72 -14.85 7.07
CA VAL A 247 -11.44 -15.55 7.09
C VAL A 247 -11.63 -16.97 6.56
N ASP A 248 -10.69 -17.49 5.77
CA ASP A 248 -10.65 -18.92 5.43
C ASP A 248 -10.06 -19.67 6.63
N PRO A 249 -10.84 -20.51 7.36
CA PRO A 249 -10.32 -21.24 8.51
C PRO A 249 -9.21 -22.24 8.13
N ASN A 250 -9.09 -22.61 6.85
CA ASN A 250 -8.03 -23.49 6.35
C ASN A 250 -6.84 -22.72 5.75
N ASN A 251 -6.92 -21.39 5.68
CA ASN A 251 -5.84 -20.52 5.20
C ASN A 251 -5.94 -19.11 5.82
N PRO A 252 -5.82 -18.99 7.15
CA PRO A 252 -6.08 -17.73 7.84
C PRO A 252 -5.08 -16.62 7.51
N GLY A 253 -3.87 -16.98 7.06
CA GLY A 253 -2.86 -16.03 6.58
C GLY A 253 -2.96 -15.69 5.09
N GLU A 254 -4.02 -16.13 4.39
CA GLU A 254 -4.23 -15.90 2.94
C GLU A 254 -3.03 -16.27 2.05
N MET A 255 -2.23 -17.26 2.48
CA MET A 255 -1.04 -17.71 1.74
C MET A 255 -1.41 -18.25 0.36
N ALA A 256 -0.53 -18.02 -0.60
CA ALA A 256 -0.79 -18.36 -2.00
C ALA A 256 -0.77 -19.88 -2.21
N LYS A 257 -1.89 -20.47 -2.64
CA LYS A 257 -1.99 -21.92 -2.90
C LYS A 257 -1.39 -22.24 -4.28
N GLY A 258 -0.48 -23.21 -4.33
CA GLY A 258 -0.03 -23.82 -5.59
C GLY A 258 -1.17 -24.58 -6.29
N PRO A 259 -1.01 -25.02 -7.55
CA PRO A 259 -2.03 -25.84 -8.21
C PRO A 259 -2.30 -27.10 -7.37
N ALA A 260 -3.58 -27.37 -7.10
CA ALA A 260 -4.00 -28.51 -6.30
C ALA A 260 -3.53 -29.82 -6.95
N ASN A 261 -2.57 -30.51 -6.31
CA ASN A 261 -2.39 -31.94 -6.59
C ASN A 261 -3.69 -32.63 -6.17
N LYS A 262 -4.38 -33.24 -7.12
CA LYS A 262 -5.48 -34.15 -6.80
C LYS A 262 -4.89 -35.32 -6.02
N GLU A 263 -5.18 -35.38 -4.72
CA GLU A 263 -4.91 -36.55 -3.91
C GLU A 263 -5.66 -37.76 -4.49
N GLY A 264 -4.90 -38.76 -4.95
CA GLY A 264 -5.47 -40.03 -5.42
C GLY A 264 -4.64 -40.70 -6.51
N GLU A 265 -3.47 -41.20 -6.13
CA GLU A 265 -2.83 -42.45 -6.61
C GLU A 265 -1.34 -42.40 -6.23
N GLU A 266 -1.00 -42.95 -5.06
CA GLU A 266 0.38 -43.31 -4.73
C GLU A 266 0.83 -44.38 -5.73
N SER A 267 1.72 -44.01 -6.65
CA SER A 267 2.58 -44.96 -7.35
C SER A 267 4.01 -44.77 -6.85
N GLU A 268 4.63 -45.85 -6.38
CA GLU A 268 5.89 -45.88 -5.63
C GLU A 268 7.17 -45.55 -6.44
N ASP A 269 7.07 -45.03 -7.67
CA ASP A 269 8.23 -44.79 -8.55
C ASP A 269 8.50 -43.29 -8.85
N ALA A 270 8.55 -42.47 -7.80
CA ALA A 270 8.97 -41.07 -7.92
C ALA A 270 9.85 -40.60 -6.74
N LYS A 271 10.91 -41.36 -6.42
CA LYS A 271 12.03 -40.86 -5.61
C LYS A 271 13.21 -40.56 -6.53
N ASP A 272 13.16 -39.39 -7.17
CA ASP A 272 14.32 -38.59 -7.61
C ASP A 272 13.85 -37.54 -8.62
N LYS A 273 13.23 -36.46 -8.12
CA LYS A 273 13.23 -35.16 -8.78
C LYS A 273 13.39 -34.10 -7.69
N LYS A 274 14.61 -33.58 -7.56
CA LYS A 274 14.85 -32.32 -6.86
C LYS A 274 13.96 -31.25 -7.52
N ALA A 275 13.19 -30.54 -6.70
CA ALA A 275 12.45 -29.38 -7.13
C ALA A 275 13.45 -28.32 -7.63
N SER A 276 13.33 -27.93 -8.90
CA SER A 276 13.96 -26.73 -9.45
C SER A 276 13.22 -25.50 -8.89
N PRO A 277 13.90 -24.53 -8.26
CA PRO A 277 13.31 -23.22 -8.04
C PRO A 277 13.38 -22.46 -9.37
N ILE A 278 12.21 -22.02 -9.84
CA ILE A 278 12.02 -21.06 -10.93
C ILE A 278 12.10 -21.64 -12.36
N GLU A 279 11.02 -22.29 -12.78
CA GLU A 279 10.51 -22.13 -14.15
C GLU A 279 9.19 -21.35 -14.07
N GLY A 280 9.13 -20.23 -14.79
CA GLY A 280 7.96 -19.40 -15.11
C GLY A 280 6.84 -19.38 -14.08
N GLY A 281 6.68 -18.25 -13.37
CA GLY A 281 5.61 -17.99 -12.42
C GLY A 281 4.28 -18.64 -12.81
N SER A 282 4.05 -19.86 -12.34
CA SER A 282 2.70 -20.37 -12.19
C SER A 282 2.09 -19.38 -11.21
N ARG A 283 1.18 -18.53 -11.70
CA ARG A 283 0.47 -17.57 -10.84
C ARG A 283 -0.19 -18.41 -9.76
N LYS A 284 0.45 -18.51 -8.57
CA LYS A 284 -0.23 -18.97 -7.36
C LYS A 284 -1.40 -18.00 -7.22
N ARG A 285 -2.62 -18.47 -7.51
CA ARG A 285 -3.79 -17.60 -7.54
C ARG A 285 -4.06 -17.14 -6.11
N SER A 286 -4.28 -15.85 -5.91
CA SER A 286 -4.91 -15.35 -4.68
C SER A 286 -6.19 -16.14 -4.42
N PRO A 287 -6.53 -16.43 -3.16
CA PRO A 287 -7.73 -17.18 -2.83
C PRO A 287 -8.96 -16.67 -3.58
N LEU A 288 -9.82 -17.60 -4.03
CA LEU A 288 -11.07 -17.29 -4.75
C LEU A 288 -11.98 -16.31 -3.99
N LEU A 289 -11.77 -16.15 -2.68
CA LEU A 289 -12.38 -15.18 -1.78
C LEU A 289 -11.22 -14.50 -1.02
N SER A 290 -10.89 -13.24 -1.34
CA SER A 290 -9.93 -12.46 -0.53
C SER A 290 -10.72 -11.80 0.59
N PHE A 291 -10.18 -11.82 1.81
CA PHE A 291 -10.84 -11.27 2.99
C PHE A 291 -10.09 -10.05 3.55
N SER A 292 -9.23 -9.41 2.75
CA SER A 292 -8.51 -8.20 3.15
C SER A 292 -9.46 -7.17 3.76
N ASN A 293 -9.14 -6.69 4.96
CA ASN A 293 -9.82 -5.53 5.54
C ASN A 293 -9.38 -4.26 4.82
N THR A 294 -10.27 -3.26 4.79
CA THR A 294 -9.99 -1.96 4.17
C THR A 294 -10.31 -0.79 5.09
N ASP A 295 -10.70 0.35 4.53
CA ASP A 295 -11.03 1.56 5.29
C ASP A 295 -12.24 1.39 6.22
N MET A 296 -12.38 2.33 7.16
CA MET A 296 -13.45 2.33 8.16
C MET A 296 -14.08 3.71 8.31
N ALA A 297 -15.37 3.75 8.62
CA ALA A 297 -16.14 4.96 8.85
C ALA A 297 -16.79 4.95 10.24
N PHE A 298 -16.99 6.14 10.81
CA PHE A 298 -17.54 6.34 12.14
C PHE A 298 -18.74 7.28 12.12
N SER A 299 -19.75 6.97 12.93
CA SER A 299 -20.89 7.85 13.18
C SER A 299 -21.43 7.64 14.60
N GLY A 300 -21.25 8.63 15.49
CA GLY A 300 -21.58 8.47 16.90
C GLY A 300 -20.80 7.30 17.53
N ASN A 301 -21.51 6.28 18.01
CA ASN A 301 -20.89 5.06 18.55
C ASN A 301 -20.75 3.96 17.48
N THR A 302 -21.18 4.18 16.24
CA THR A 302 -21.07 3.16 15.19
C THR A 302 -19.71 3.23 14.51
N LEU A 303 -19.04 2.09 14.39
CA LEU A 303 -17.87 1.88 13.52
C LEU A 303 -18.25 0.86 12.45
N VAL A 304 -18.02 1.19 11.17
CA VAL A 304 -18.15 0.24 10.06
C VAL A 304 -16.79 0.00 9.43
N ALA A 305 -16.31 -1.24 9.44
CA ALA A 305 -15.05 -1.64 8.83
C ALA A 305 -15.29 -2.36 7.50
N GLY A 306 -14.71 -1.84 6.43
CA GLY A 306 -14.75 -2.40 5.08
C GLY A 306 -13.89 -3.65 4.90
N SER A 307 -14.21 -4.43 3.87
CA SER A 307 -13.46 -5.60 3.45
C SER A 307 -13.74 -5.94 1.99
N TYR A 308 -12.79 -6.62 1.35
CA TYR A 308 -12.98 -7.18 0.01
C TYR A 308 -14.19 -8.14 -0.07
N HIS A 309 -14.59 -8.70 1.07
CA HIS A 309 -15.70 -9.64 1.22
C HIS A 309 -17.02 -9.01 1.67
N GLY A 310 -17.06 -7.70 1.97
CA GLY A 310 -18.24 -7.01 2.50
C GLY A 310 -17.86 -5.99 3.58
N PHE A 311 -18.59 -5.93 4.68
CA PHE A 311 -18.26 -5.05 5.80
C PHE A 311 -18.76 -5.61 7.13
N ASN A 312 -18.21 -5.08 8.23
CA ASN A 312 -18.56 -5.43 9.59
C ASN A 312 -18.98 -4.15 10.34
N VAL A 313 -20.08 -4.23 11.10
CA VAL A 313 -20.64 -3.12 11.88
C VAL A 313 -20.38 -3.40 13.35
N TYR A 314 -19.86 -2.40 14.07
CA TYR A 314 -19.51 -2.47 15.48
C TYR A 314 -20.16 -1.33 16.26
N ASP A 315 -20.51 -1.60 17.52
CA ASP A 315 -20.88 -0.61 18.53
C ASP A 315 -19.67 -0.30 19.41
N LEU A 316 -19.27 0.96 19.44
CA LEU A 316 -18.19 1.47 20.29
C LEU A 316 -18.72 1.63 21.70
N GLN A 317 -18.17 0.83 22.61
CA GLN A 317 -18.48 0.91 24.04
C GLN A 317 -17.88 2.18 24.66
N GLU A 318 -18.25 2.50 25.90
CA GLU A 318 -17.76 3.70 26.61
C GLU A 318 -16.23 3.75 26.74
N ASP A 319 -15.57 2.59 26.78
CA ASP A 319 -14.11 2.46 26.82
C ASP A 319 -13.46 2.49 25.42
N GLY A 320 -14.24 2.71 24.37
CA GLY A 320 -13.80 2.77 22.98
C GLY A 320 -13.60 1.40 22.32
N ILE A 321 -13.80 0.29 23.04
CA ILE A 321 -13.63 -1.05 22.48
C ILE A 321 -14.86 -1.40 21.61
N PRO A 322 -14.67 -1.84 20.36
CA PRO A 322 -15.77 -2.19 19.47
C PRO A 322 -16.37 -3.56 19.82
N GLU A 323 -17.70 -3.63 19.90
CA GLU A 323 -18.47 -4.88 19.96
C GLU A 323 -19.13 -5.14 18.61
N LEU A 324 -18.94 -6.33 18.03
CA LEU A 324 -19.49 -6.68 16.73
C LEU A 324 -21.02 -6.79 16.80
N LEU A 325 -21.74 -5.97 16.03
CA LEU A 325 -23.20 -6.04 15.88
C LEU A 325 -23.60 -6.95 14.74
N SER A 326 -23.03 -6.74 13.55
CA SER A 326 -23.38 -7.50 12.35
C SER A 326 -22.22 -7.60 11.36
N SER A 327 -22.29 -8.63 10.52
CA SER A 327 -21.33 -8.89 9.44
C SER A 327 -22.11 -9.07 8.14
N VAL A 328 -21.89 -8.20 7.16
CA VAL A 328 -22.59 -8.20 5.88
C VAL A 328 -21.66 -8.71 4.80
N VAL A 329 -21.93 -9.90 4.30
CA VAL A 329 -21.16 -10.52 3.23
C VAL A 329 -21.67 -10.04 1.87
N CYS A 330 -20.87 -9.24 1.19
CA CYS A 330 -21.17 -8.78 -0.17
C CYS A 330 -19.87 -8.56 -0.96
N PRO A 331 -19.31 -9.64 -1.55
CA PRO A 331 -18.01 -9.58 -2.20
C PRO A 331 -17.99 -8.64 -3.41
N GLY A 332 -16.91 -7.88 -3.52
CA GLY A 332 -16.70 -6.94 -4.63
C GLY A 332 -15.27 -6.41 -4.73
N GLY A 333 -14.39 -6.73 -3.77
CA GLY A 333 -13.05 -6.16 -3.67
C GLY A 333 -13.06 -4.67 -3.30
N GLN A 334 -11.97 -4.19 -2.70
CA GLN A 334 -11.94 -2.92 -1.97
C GLN A 334 -12.88 -2.97 -0.78
N GLY A 335 -14.11 -2.48 -0.90
CA GLY A 335 -15.03 -2.42 0.23
C GLY A 335 -14.84 -1.19 1.11
N ASP A 336 -14.20 -0.13 0.63
CA ASP A 336 -14.06 1.14 1.36
C ASP A 336 -15.44 1.75 1.60
N VAL A 337 -15.65 2.31 2.78
CA VAL A 337 -16.97 2.71 3.29
C VAL A 337 -17.06 4.18 3.69
N SER A 338 -18.24 4.77 3.55
CA SER A 338 -18.60 6.07 4.15
C SER A 338 -20.03 6.04 4.69
N ILE A 339 -20.29 6.74 5.79
CA ILE A 339 -21.60 6.89 6.43
C ILE A 339 -22.15 8.30 6.20
N VAL A 340 -23.41 8.39 5.80
CA VAL A 340 -24.14 9.65 5.67
C VAL A 340 -25.58 9.46 6.18
N GLY A 341 -25.83 9.88 7.42
CA GLY A 341 -27.11 9.60 8.09
C GLY A 341 -27.34 8.09 8.22
N ASP A 342 -28.50 7.63 7.77
CA ASP A 342 -28.87 6.20 7.77
C ASP A 342 -28.36 5.43 6.54
N LEU A 343 -27.48 6.04 5.72
CA LEU A 343 -26.93 5.39 4.53
C LEU A 343 -25.45 5.07 4.70
N LEU A 344 -25.06 3.87 4.27
CA LEU A 344 -23.68 3.43 4.07
C LEU A 344 -23.38 3.31 2.58
N ILE A 345 -22.32 3.97 2.13
CA ILE A 345 -21.81 3.89 0.75
C ILE A 345 -20.60 2.97 0.77
N MET A 346 -20.50 2.04 -0.18
CA MET A 346 -19.40 1.06 -0.25
C MET A 346 -18.84 0.93 -1.67
N SER A 347 -17.51 1.01 -1.80
CA SER A 347 -16.77 0.78 -3.04
C SER A 347 -16.73 -0.70 -3.43
N ALA A 348 -16.89 -1.01 -4.72
CA ALA A 348 -16.61 -2.32 -5.29
C ALA A 348 -15.93 -2.20 -6.66
N GLN A 349 -14.81 -2.90 -6.85
CA GLN A 349 -14.01 -2.76 -8.08
C GLN A 349 -13.81 -4.04 -8.88
N GLU A 350 -13.82 -5.19 -8.22
CA GLU A 350 -13.36 -6.44 -8.81
C GLU A 350 -14.40 -7.02 -9.75
N THR A 351 -13.93 -7.67 -10.81
CA THR A 351 -14.81 -8.26 -11.82
C THR A 351 -15.66 -9.41 -11.26
N ARG A 352 -15.29 -10.02 -10.14
CA ARG A 352 -16.07 -11.10 -9.52
C ARG A 352 -17.29 -10.63 -8.72
N GLY A 353 -17.44 -9.33 -8.48
CA GLY A 353 -18.57 -8.78 -7.74
C GLY A 353 -19.89 -9.01 -8.47
N ARG A 354 -20.96 -9.30 -7.73
CA ARG A 354 -22.32 -9.49 -8.27
C ARG A 354 -23.31 -8.50 -7.70
N LEU A 355 -24.27 -8.05 -8.50
CA LEU A 355 -25.27 -7.07 -8.05
C LEU A 355 -26.10 -7.61 -6.86
N ASP A 356 -26.36 -8.92 -6.85
CA ASP A 356 -27.09 -9.67 -5.82
C ASP A 356 -26.24 -10.08 -4.59
N CYS A 357 -24.98 -9.63 -4.50
CA CYS A 357 -24.01 -10.04 -3.48
C CYS A 357 -23.73 -11.56 -3.44
N GLY A 358 -24.06 -12.30 -4.50
CA GLY A 358 -23.86 -13.75 -4.55
C GLY A 358 -22.38 -14.15 -4.42
N LEU A 359 -22.13 -15.28 -3.76
CA LEU A 359 -20.77 -15.82 -3.54
C LEU A 359 -20.19 -16.58 -4.74
N LYS A 360 -20.97 -16.72 -5.81
CA LYS A 360 -20.53 -17.39 -7.03
C LYS A 360 -19.70 -16.39 -7.83
N GLY A 361 -18.51 -16.77 -8.26
CA GLY A 361 -17.73 -15.94 -9.19
C GLY A 361 -18.42 -15.78 -10.54
N ILE A 362 -18.00 -14.79 -11.31
CA ILE A 362 -18.41 -14.58 -12.71
C ILE A 362 -17.26 -14.99 -13.60
N SER A 363 -17.51 -15.93 -14.53
CA SER A 363 -16.48 -16.49 -15.41
C SER A 363 -16.58 -16.00 -16.85
N GLU A 364 -17.72 -15.45 -17.23
CA GLU A 364 -17.97 -14.85 -18.53
C GLU A 364 -17.22 -13.52 -18.65
N ASP A 365 -16.86 -13.12 -19.87
CA ASP A 365 -16.24 -11.80 -20.13
C ASP A 365 -17.28 -10.67 -20.00
N VAL A 366 -18.50 -10.91 -20.48
CA VAL A 366 -19.66 -10.01 -20.42
C VAL A 366 -20.75 -10.66 -19.58
N SER A 367 -21.24 -9.97 -18.54
CA SER A 367 -22.31 -10.50 -17.68
C SER A 367 -23.21 -9.41 -17.12
N ASP A 368 -24.52 -9.60 -17.27
CA ASP A 368 -25.54 -8.73 -16.66
C ASP A 368 -25.59 -8.86 -15.13
N GLU A 369 -24.99 -9.92 -14.56
CA GLU A 369 -24.94 -10.13 -13.11
C GLU A 369 -23.75 -9.39 -12.46
N ARG A 370 -22.76 -8.95 -13.25
CA ARG A 370 -21.52 -8.33 -12.75
C ARG A 370 -21.76 -6.96 -12.16
N PHE A 371 -21.22 -6.74 -10.97
CA PHE A 371 -21.23 -5.44 -10.31
C PHE A 371 -19.83 -4.88 -10.06
N ARG A 372 -19.61 -3.63 -10.48
CA ARG A 372 -18.44 -2.79 -10.17
C ARG A 372 -18.90 -1.33 -10.13
N GLY A 373 -18.69 -0.65 -9.01
CA GLY A 373 -19.12 0.72 -8.77
C GLY A 373 -19.45 0.95 -7.29
N LEU A 374 -20.45 1.80 -7.00
CA LEU A 374 -20.85 2.11 -5.62
C LEU A 374 -22.11 1.35 -5.19
N ARG A 375 -22.06 0.70 -4.04
CA ARG A 375 -23.24 0.15 -3.36
C ARG A 375 -23.73 1.12 -2.29
N ILE A 376 -25.04 1.12 -2.06
CA ILE A 376 -25.68 1.95 -1.06
C ILE A 376 -26.55 1.06 -0.20
N PHE A 377 -26.30 1.05 1.09
CA PHE A 377 -27.03 0.31 2.09
C PHE A 377 -27.77 1.26 3.03
N ASP A 378 -28.98 0.89 3.42
CA ASP A 378 -29.68 1.46 4.56
C ASP A 378 -29.19 0.74 5.82
N ILE A 379 -28.72 1.53 6.78
CA ILE A 379 -28.16 1.09 8.07
C ILE A 379 -28.97 1.63 9.26
N SER A 380 -30.21 2.09 9.05
CA SER A 380 -31.12 2.47 10.14
C SER A 380 -31.34 1.35 11.16
N ASP A 381 -31.24 0.08 10.73
CA ASP A 381 -31.07 -1.09 11.58
C ASP A 381 -29.66 -1.67 11.39
N LEU A 382 -28.77 -1.38 12.34
CA LEU A 382 -27.37 -1.79 12.31
C LEU A 382 -27.17 -3.31 12.39
N GLU A 383 -28.16 -4.06 12.89
CA GLU A 383 -28.11 -5.53 12.95
C GLU A 383 -28.55 -6.17 11.63
N ALA A 384 -29.28 -5.43 10.79
CA ALA A 384 -29.80 -5.91 9.52
C ALA A 384 -29.68 -4.90 8.36
N PRO A 385 -28.47 -4.47 7.95
CA PRO A 385 -28.29 -3.57 6.81
C PRO A 385 -28.91 -4.10 5.51
N VAL A 386 -29.51 -3.21 4.70
CA VAL A 386 -30.19 -3.58 3.45
C VAL A 386 -29.62 -2.79 2.27
N GLN A 387 -29.20 -3.47 1.20
CA GLN A 387 -28.80 -2.77 -0.03
C GLN A 387 -30.02 -2.10 -0.69
N VAL A 388 -30.04 -0.77 -0.74
CA VAL A 388 -31.16 0.06 -1.24
C VAL A 388 -30.83 0.78 -2.55
N GLY A 389 -29.57 0.81 -2.96
CA GLY A 389 -29.13 1.41 -4.21
C GLY A 389 -27.80 0.87 -4.70
N ALA A 390 -27.52 1.06 -5.98
CA ALA A 390 -26.24 0.72 -6.59
C ALA A 390 -26.00 1.56 -7.84
N VAL A 391 -24.76 1.97 -8.07
CA VAL A 391 -24.32 2.72 -9.26
C VAL A 391 -23.21 1.93 -9.94
N GLN A 392 -23.49 1.40 -11.13
CA GLN A 392 -22.48 0.73 -11.95
C GLN A 392 -21.61 1.78 -12.63
N THR A 393 -20.29 1.63 -12.55
CA THR A 393 -19.33 2.52 -13.21
C THR A 393 -18.48 1.74 -14.21
N CYS A 394 -17.85 2.48 -15.12
CA CYS A 394 -17.07 1.86 -16.19
C CYS A 394 -15.82 1.15 -15.68
N ARG A 395 -15.22 1.68 -14.62
CA ARG A 395 -13.96 1.20 -14.04
C ARG A 395 -14.09 0.70 -12.60
N GLY A 396 -15.31 0.51 -12.12
CA GLY A 396 -15.59 0.20 -10.72
C GLY A 396 -15.40 1.39 -9.78
N SER A 397 -15.49 1.13 -8.49
CA SER A 397 -15.11 2.07 -7.44
C SER A 397 -13.93 1.47 -6.68
N HIS A 398 -12.77 2.11 -6.80
CA HIS A 398 -11.61 1.83 -5.97
C HIS A 398 -11.84 2.48 -4.60
N THR A 399 -11.92 3.82 -4.60
CA THR A 399 -12.30 4.67 -3.46
C THR A 399 -13.42 5.63 -3.85
N HIS A 400 -14.02 6.26 -2.85
CA HIS A 400 -15.02 7.29 -3.04
C HIS A 400 -14.94 8.35 -1.94
N SER A 401 -15.46 9.55 -2.23
CA SER A 401 -15.39 10.68 -1.31
C SER A 401 -16.73 11.39 -1.24
N VAL A 402 -17.28 11.55 -0.03
CA VAL A 402 -18.52 12.29 0.20
C VAL A 402 -18.23 13.79 0.14
N VAL A 403 -18.57 14.43 -0.98
CA VAL A 403 -18.23 15.83 -1.25
C VAL A 403 -19.18 16.79 -0.54
N SER A 404 -20.47 16.46 -0.55
CA SER A 404 -21.50 17.27 0.08
C SER A 404 -22.77 16.48 0.33
N GLY A 405 -23.55 16.92 1.30
CA GLY A 405 -24.93 16.49 1.49
C GLY A 405 -25.13 15.53 2.67
N PRO A 406 -26.41 15.25 3.02
CA PRO A 406 -27.60 15.69 2.29
C PRO A 406 -27.84 17.19 2.45
N GLY A 407 -27.93 17.91 1.33
CA GLY A 407 -28.30 19.33 1.34
C GLY A 407 -29.82 19.53 1.46
N ASP A 408 -30.28 20.77 1.32
CA ASP A 408 -31.72 21.09 1.26
C ASP A 408 -32.45 20.38 0.10
N ASP A 409 -31.71 19.94 -0.92
CA ASP A 409 -32.22 19.17 -2.06
C ASP A 409 -32.36 17.67 -1.78
N GLY A 410 -31.99 17.20 -0.57
CA GLY A 410 -32.07 15.81 -0.15
C GLY A 410 -31.08 14.89 -0.87
N LYS A 411 -29.98 15.45 -1.42
CA LYS A 411 -29.01 14.69 -2.21
C LYS A 411 -27.62 14.72 -1.60
N ILE A 412 -26.93 13.60 -1.75
CA ILE A 412 -25.51 13.43 -1.47
C ILE A 412 -24.76 13.45 -2.81
N VAL A 413 -23.63 14.15 -2.85
CA VAL A 413 -22.71 14.18 -4.00
C VAL A 413 -21.44 13.45 -3.62
N VAL A 414 -21.05 12.49 -4.47
CA VAL A 414 -19.89 11.62 -4.25
C VAL A 414 -18.96 11.70 -5.45
N TYR A 415 -17.65 11.80 -5.20
CA TYR A 415 -16.64 11.54 -6.21
C TYR A 415 -16.23 10.08 -6.16
N ASN A 416 -16.19 9.43 -7.32
CA ASN A 416 -15.82 8.04 -7.47
C ASN A 416 -14.51 7.92 -8.25
N SER A 417 -13.55 7.22 -7.66
CA SER A 417 -12.25 6.91 -8.27
C SER A 417 -12.23 5.45 -8.71
N GLY A 418 -12.34 5.19 -10.02
CA GLY A 418 -12.29 3.83 -10.57
C GLY A 418 -10.92 3.50 -11.17
N THR A 419 -10.25 2.46 -10.68
CA THR A 419 -8.90 2.07 -11.14
C THR A 419 -8.88 0.80 -11.99
N SER A 420 -9.94 0.00 -11.94
CA SER A 420 -10.00 -1.30 -12.63
C SER A 420 -10.16 -1.14 -14.15
N SER A 421 -10.03 -2.25 -14.89
CA SER A 421 -10.04 -2.24 -16.36
C SER A 421 -11.37 -1.70 -16.92
N ILE A 422 -11.30 -1.05 -18.09
CA ILE A 422 -12.49 -0.58 -18.81
C ILE A 422 -13.33 -1.82 -19.19
N ARG A 423 -14.64 -1.76 -18.94
CA ARG A 423 -15.56 -2.84 -19.35
C ARG A 423 -15.68 -2.94 -20.86
N GLU A 424 -16.01 -4.13 -21.33
CA GLU A 424 -16.45 -4.33 -22.72
C GLU A 424 -17.73 -3.52 -23.00
N ARG A 425 -17.85 -3.00 -24.23
CA ARG A 425 -19.02 -2.19 -24.61
C ARG A 425 -20.32 -2.97 -24.63
N GLU A 426 -20.21 -4.27 -24.88
CA GLU A 426 -21.30 -5.23 -24.80
C GLU A 426 -21.83 -5.38 -23.36
N GLU A 427 -20.99 -5.14 -22.34
CA GLU A 427 -21.40 -5.11 -20.93
C GLU A 427 -21.93 -3.73 -20.52
N MET A 428 -21.33 -2.66 -21.03
CA MET A 428 -21.79 -1.29 -20.75
C MET A 428 -21.50 -0.37 -21.95
N GLU A 429 -22.53 0.03 -22.68
CA GLU A 429 -22.41 0.82 -23.92
C GLU A 429 -21.68 2.16 -23.73
N SER A 430 -21.78 2.76 -22.53
CA SER A 430 -21.11 4.02 -22.18
C SER A 430 -19.60 3.88 -21.90
N CYS A 431 -19.04 2.67 -21.92
CA CYS A 431 -17.61 2.43 -21.71
C CYS A 431 -16.81 2.56 -23.00
N PHE A 432 -16.13 3.68 -23.18
CA PHE A 432 -15.22 3.88 -24.31
C PHE A 432 -13.80 3.49 -23.94
N ASP A 433 -13.02 3.11 -24.96
CA ASP A 433 -11.67 2.60 -24.81
C ASP A 433 -10.68 3.62 -24.20
N ALA A 434 -9.44 3.18 -23.96
CA ALA A 434 -8.38 3.96 -23.35
C ALA A 434 -7.74 5.00 -24.30
N SER A 435 -8.32 5.28 -25.48
CA SER A 435 -7.73 6.18 -26.47
C SER A 435 -7.66 7.62 -25.94
N PRO A 436 -6.45 8.19 -25.75
CA PRO A 436 -6.31 9.55 -25.22
C PRO A 436 -6.84 10.65 -26.15
N GLY A 437 -7.13 10.33 -27.41
CA GLY A 437 -7.72 11.25 -28.38
C GLY A 437 -9.25 11.26 -28.40
N ASP A 438 -9.91 10.32 -27.71
CA ASP A 438 -11.36 10.25 -27.63
C ASP A 438 -11.86 10.93 -26.33
N PRO A 439 -12.57 12.07 -26.41
CA PRO A 439 -13.07 12.76 -25.22
C PRO A 439 -14.12 11.95 -24.42
N ARG A 440 -14.57 10.81 -24.96
CA ARG A 440 -15.51 9.91 -24.29
C ARG A 440 -14.83 8.83 -23.46
N THR A 441 -13.50 8.71 -23.52
CA THR A 441 -12.74 7.71 -22.77
C THR A 441 -13.12 7.67 -21.29
N ALA A 442 -13.02 6.48 -20.69
CA ALA A 442 -13.22 6.27 -19.24
C ALA A 442 -11.98 6.62 -18.40
N LEU A 443 -10.86 6.97 -19.04
CA LEU A 443 -9.65 7.50 -18.41
C LEU A 443 -9.71 9.04 -18.30
N PHE A 444 -8.82 9.65 -17.52
CA PHE A 444 -8.65 11.10 -17.42
C PHE A 444 -9.91 11.84 -16.95
N ARG A 445 -10.70 11.21 -16.07
CA ARG A 445 -11.96 11.77 -15.56
C ARG A 445 -12.19 11.36 -14.10
N ILE A 446 -13.03 12.12 -13.41
CA ILE A 446 -13.61 11.75 -12.11
C ILE A 446 -15.08 11.52 -12.33
N ASP A 447 -15.67 10.45 -11.80
CA ASP A 447 -17.12 10.26 -11.86
C ASP A 447 -17.79 10.98 -10.69
N VAL A 448 -18.74 11.88 -10.99
CA VAL A 448 -19.57 12.57 -10.00
C VAL A 448 -20.92 11.86 -9.92
N ILE A 449 -21.24 11.35 -8.74
CA ILE A 449 -22.45 10.57 -8.48
C ILE A 449 -23.39 11.37 -7.56
N GLU A 450 -24.67 11.41 -7.90
CA GLU A 450 -25.73 11.87 -7.00
C GLU A 450 -26.47 10.69 -6.38
N ILE A 451 -26.70 10.76 -5.07
CA ILE A 451 -27.47 9.80 -4.28
C ILE A 451 -28.63 10.54 -3.61
N PRO A 452 -29.88 10.39 -4.09
CA PRO A 452 -31.05 10.93 -3.40
C PRO A 452 -31.37 10.11 -2.15
N VAL A 453 -31.41 10.74 -0.97
CA VAL A 453 -31.58 10.03 0.31
C VAL A 453 -32.94 9.33 0.39
N ASP A 454 -34.01 9.97 -0.07
CA ASP A 454 -35.37 9.41 -0.04
C ASP A 454 -35.59 8.31 -1.11
N ASN A 455 -34.70 8.20 -2.09
CA ASN A 455 -34.78 7.17 -3.13
C ASN A 455 -33.37 6.76 -3.63
N PRO A 456 -32.59 6.05 -2.79
CA PRO A 456 -31.21 5.71 -3.13
C PRO A 456 -31.09 4.82 -4.38
N GLY A 457 -32.14 4.09 -4.75
CA GLY A 457 -32.20 3.30 -5.98
C GLY A 457 -32.16 4.13 -7.27
N SER A 458 -32.38 5.45 -7.18
CA SER A 458 -32.27 6.37 -8.33
C SER A 458 -30.89 7.04 -8.49
N SER A 459 -29.91 6.59 -7.69
CA SER A 459 -28.54 7.08 -7.75
C SER A 459 -27.91 6.86 -9.11
N ARG A 460 -27.10 7.83 -9.57
CA ARG A 460 -26.50 7.80 -10.91
C ARG A 460 -25.31 8.73 -11.02
N ILE A 461 -24.44 8.43 -11.99
CA ILE A 461 -23.43 9.37 -12.47
C ILE A 461 -24.16 10.55 -13.11
N VAL A 462 -23.88 11.77 -12.63
CA VAL A 462 -24.45 13.01 -13.17
C VAL A 462 -23.48 13.75 -14.07
N HIS A 463 -22.18 13.55 -13.87
CA HIS A 463 -21.13 14.21 -14.62
C HIS A 463 -19.82 13.43 -14.52
N SER A 464 -18.96 13.54 -15.53
CA SER A 464 -17.61 12.97 -15.51
C SER A 464 -16.61 13.99 -16.07
N PRO A 465 -16.20 15.01 -15.31
CA PRO A 465 -15.31 16.08 -15.77
C PRO A 465 -13.91 15.57 -16.14
N THR A 466 -13.32 16.14 -17.19
CA THR A 466 -11.95 15.85 -17.67
C THR A 466 -10.91 16.68 -16.91
N VAL A 467 -10.74 16.42 -15.61
CA VAL A 467 -9.92 17.24 -14.70
C VAL A 467 -8.40 17.17 -14.97
N PHE A 468 -7.96 16.26 -15.84
CA PHE A 468 -6.56 16.05 -16.20
C PHE A 468 -6.20 16.73 -17.54
N ALA A 469 -7.16 17.41 -18.16
CA ALA A 469 -6.94 18.08 -19.43
C ALA A 469 -5.90 19.19 -19.29
N ASP A 470 -5.09 19.36 -20.33
CA ASP A 470 -4.20 20.50 -20.46
C ASP A 470 -5.05 21.76 -20.69
N GLU A 471 -4.84 22.80 -19.89
CA GLU A 471 -5.69 24.00 -19.90
C GLU A 471 -5.52 24.85 -21.16
N GLU A 472 -4.35 24.78 -21.81
CA GLU A 472 -4.06 25.58 -23.01
C GLU A 472 -4.56 24.91 -24.29
N THR A 473 -4.32 23.61 -24.41
CA THR A 473 -4.57 22.81 -25.61
C THR A 473 -5.90 22.07 -25.56
N GLY A 474 -6.47 21.87 -24.37
CA GLY A 474 -7.67 21.06 -24.16
C GLY A 474 -7.45 19.55 -24.33
N ALA A 475 -6.20 19.10 -24.48
CA ALA A 475 -5.88 17.68 -24.58
C ALA A 475 -6.17 16.98 -23.24
N ILE A 476 -7.08 16.00 -23.23
CA ILE A 476 -7.55 15.34 -22.01
C ILE A 476 -6.44 14.61 -21.22
N ALA A 477 -5.43 14.10 -21.93
CA ALA A 477 -4.21 13.53 -21.36
C ALA A 477 -3.12 14.62 -21.26
N GLY A 478 -3.42 15.66 -20.48
CA GLY A 478 -2.59 16.86 -20.39
C GLY A 478 -1.48 16.79 -19.33
N LEU A 479 -1.54 15.81 -18.44
CA LEU A 479 -0.63 15.66 -17.32
C LEU A 479 0.49 14.63 -17.59
N TRP A 480 1.19 14.18 -16.55
CA TRP A 480 2.37 13.33 -16.66
C TRP A 480 2.11 12.07 -17.49
N ARG A 481 3.02 11.79 -18.43
CA ARG A 481 2.85 10.69 -19.41
C ARG A 481 3.42 9.36 -18.94
N GLY A 482 4.06 9.32 -17.78
CA GLY A 482 4.78 8.17 -17.25
C GLY A 482 6.26 8.17 -17.62
N GLY A 483 7.07 7.47 -16.83
CA GLY A 483 8.53 7.35 -16.99
C GLY A 483 9.29 7.88 -15.78
N ASP A 484 10.61 7.94 -15.89
CA ASP A 484 11.47 8.56 -14.88
C ASP A 484 11.47 10.10 -14.95
N HIS A 485 11.88 10.74 -13.86
CA HIS A 485 12.10 12.17 -13.73
C HIS A 485 13.58 12.57 -13.97
N GLY A 486 14.39 11.69 -14.58
CA GLY A 486 15.83 11.83 -14.76
C GLY A 486 16.64 10.73 -14.04
N ASP A 487 17.97 10.82 -14.17
CA ASP A 487 18.90 9.90 -13.49
C ASP A 487 18.65 9.91 -11.97
N ASP A 488 18.70 8.74 -11.33
CA ASP A 488 18.48 8.52 -9.89
C ASP A 488 17.04 8.79 -9.36
N THR A 489 16.03 8.83 -10.23
CA THR A 489 14.61 9.03 -9.86
C THR A 489 13.76 7.75 -9.99
N GLN A 490 12.57 7.73 -9.38
CA GLN A 490 11.60 6.63 -9.56
C GLN A 490 10.96 6.67 -10.95
N GLU A 491 10.54 5.50 -11.45
CA GLU A 491 9.64 5.43 -12.60
C GLU A 491 8.20 5.69 -12.12
N THR A 492 7.67 6.86 -12.44
CA THR A 492 6.34 7.30 -12.04
C THR A 492 5.30 6.89 -13.08
N ARG A 493 4.14 6.38 -12.64
CA ARG A 493 3.06 5.99 -13.57
C ARG A 493 2.47 7.19 -14.32
N ARG A 494 1.88 6.93 -15.49
CA ARG A 494 1.09 7.92 -16.23
C ARG A 494 -0.10 8.39 -15.38
N THR A 495 -0.40 9.69 -15.47
CA THR A 495 -1.56 10.29 -14.81
C THR A 495 -2.82 10.12 -15.65
N ASP A 496 -3.60 9.08 -15.37
CA ASP A 496 -4.86 8.77 -16.08
C ASP A 496 -6.05 8.44 -15.16
N GLN A 497 -5.85 8.41 -13.85
CA GLN A 497 -6.90 8.43 -12.83
C GLN A 497 -6.40 9.00 -11.50
N CYS A 498 -7.33 9.40 -10.65
CA CYS A 498 -7.08 9.53 -9.23
C CYS A 498 -7.22 8.17 -8.54
N HIS A 499 -6.28 7.85 -7.66
CA HIS A 499 -6.41 6.72 -6.75
C HIS A 499 -7.36 7.15 -5.62
N ASP A 500 -6.97 8.16 -4.86
CA ASP A 500 -7.79 8.77 -3.81
C ASP A 500 -8.02 10.26 -4.07
N ILE A 501 -9.16 10.76 -3.59
CA ILE A 501 -9.49 12.20 -3.61
C ILE A 501 -9.98 12.59 -2.23
N THR A 502 -9.16 13.28 -1.44
CA THR A 502 -9.62 13.77 -0.14
C THR A 502 -10.27 15.13 -0.30
N VAL A 503 -11.50 15.27 0.20
CA VAL A 503 -12.27 16.53 0.12
C VAL A 503 -12.22 17.29 1.43
N PHE A 504 -12.17 18.62 1.33
CA PHE A 504 -12.32 19.56 2.45
C PHE A 504 -13.49 20.52 2.17
N PRO A 505 -14.75 20.07 2.31
CA PRO A 505 -15.92 20.79 1.78
C PRO A 505 -16.07 22.22 2.33
N SER A 506 -15.77 22.43 3.62
CA SER A 506 -15.89 23.76 4.25
C SER A 506 -14.92 24.82 3.70
N LYS A 507 -13.87 24.38 3.00
CA LYS A 507 -12.87 25.22 2.33
C LYS A 507 -13.05 25.24 0.81
N ASN A 508 -14.01 24.49 0.28
CA ASN A 508 -14.23 24.30 -1.16
C ASN A 508 -12.99 23.78 -1.91
N ILE A 509 -12.16 22.97 -1.26
CA ILE A 509 -10.98 22.37 -1.89
C ILE A 509 -10.99 20.84 -1.78
N ALA A 510 -10.28 20.16 -2.68
CA ALA A 510 -9.98 18.74 -2.58
C ALA A 510 -8.55 18.46 -3.07
N ALA A 511 -7.91 17.41 -2.55
CA ALA A 511 -6.60 16.96 -2.97
C ALA A 511 -6.73 15.56 -3.60
N GLY A 512 -6.36 15.44 -4.86
CA GLY A 512 -6.29 14.16 -5.57
C GLY A 512 -4.88 13.62 -5.60
N ALA A 513 -4.69 12.39 -5.11
CA ALA A 513 -3.50 11.61 -5.36
C ALA A 513 -3.75 10.77 -6.61
N CYS A 514 -3.16 11.19 -7.74
CA CYS A 514 -3.59 10.71 -9.04
C CYS A 514 -2.44 10.14 -9.85
N SER A 515 -2.21 8.83 -9.70
CA SER A 515 -1.32 7.94 -10.48
C SER A 515 0.09 8.44 -10.80
N GLY A 516 0.28 9.61 -11.42
CA GLY A 516 1.56 10.31 -11.57
C GLY A 516 1.61 11.76 -11.07
N ASN A 517 0.54 12.30 -10.47
CA ASN A 517 0.48 13.66 -9.97
C ASN A 517 -0.29 13.81 -8.66
N GLY A 518 0.16 14.75 -7.82
CA GLY A 518 -0.66 15.35 -6.77
C GLY A 518 -1.41 16.56 -7.33
N ILE A 519 -2.71 16.64 -7.12
CA ILE A 519 -3.57 17.66 -7.72
C ILE A 519 -4.40 18.36 -6.65
N LEU A 520 -4.40 19.70 -6.65
CA LEU A 520 -5.31 20.50 -5.85
C LEU A 520 -6.51 20.93 -6.70
N PHE A 521 -7.72 20.69 -6.19
CA PHE A 521 -8.98 20.99 -6.87
C PHE A 521 -9.78 22.06 -6.12
N ASP A 522 -10.50 22.89 -6.89
CA ASP A 522 -11.61 23.72 -6.47
C ASP A 522 -12.90 22.89 -6.60
N ILE A 523 -13.64 22.76 -5.50
CA ILE A 523 -14.91 22.04 -5.42
C ILE A 523 -16.07 22.96 -4.99
N THR A 524 -15.94 24.27 -5.20
CA THR A 524 -17.02 25.26 -4.96
C THR A 524 -18.30 24.88 -5.70
N ASP A 525 -18.18 24.27 -6.88
CA ASP A 525 -19.23 23.50 -7.51
C ASP A 525 -18.92 22.00 -7.36
N PRO A 526 -19.53 21.30 -6.38
CA PRO A 526 -19.31 19.87 -6.15
C PRO A 526 -19.64 18.99 -7.35
N ARG A 527 -20.34 19.49 -8.38
CA ARG A 527 -20.67 18.72 -9.58
C ARG A 527 -19.68 18.93 -10.72
N ASN A 528 -18.80 19.91 -10.58
CA ASN A 528 -17.86 20.30 -11.61
C ASN A 528 -16.52 20.77 -11.00
N PRO A 529 -15.77 19.85 -10.36
CA PRO A 529 -14.46 20.15 -9.82
C PRO A 529 -13.51 20.69 -10.90
N LYS A 530 -12.64 21.62 -10.50
CA LYS A 530 -11.63 22.23 -11.37
C LYS A 530 -10.26 22.14 -10.74
N ARG A 531 -9.22 21.93 -11.55
CA ARG A 531 -7.84 21.96 -11.07
C ARG A 531 -7.43 23.40 -10.72
N ILE A 532 -6.81 23.56 -9.55
CA ILE A 532 -6.17 24.80 -9.08
C ILE A 532 -4.65 24.72 -9.35
N ASP A 533 -4.05 23.60 -8.96
CA ASP A 533 -2.62 23.37 -9.08
C ASP A 533 -2.29 21.88 -9.20
N VAL A 534 -1.08 21.58 -9.65
CA VAL A 534 -0.60 20.20 -9.85
C VAL A 534 0.90 20.12 -9.65
N VAL A 535 1.35 19.02 -9.05
CA VAL A 535 2.77 18.74 -8.79
C VAL A 535 3.14 17.32 -9.23
N THR A 536 4.43 17.11 -9.46
CA THR A 536 5.10 15.81 -9.63
C THR A 536 6.19 15.70 -8.56
N ASP A 537 6.57 14.47 -8.22
CA ASP A 537 7.60 14.21 -7.24
C ASP A 537 8.51 13.10 -7.78
N ALA A 538 9.81 13.35 -7.79
CA ALA A 538 10.80 12.43 -8.35
C ALA A 538 11.00 11.16 -7.52
N GLY A 539 10.59 11.17 -6.25
CA GLY A 539 10.62 10.01 -5.37
C GLY A 539 9.37 9.12 -5.46
N PHE A 540 8.32 9.56 -6.16
CA PHE A 540 7.03 8.88 -6.18
C PHE A 540 6.89 7.93 -7.36
N ALA A 541 6.55 6.68 -7.09
CA ALA A 541 6.18 5.72 -8.13
C ALA A 541 4.70 5.85 -8.53
N TYR A 542 3.83 6.06 -7.54
CA TYR A 542 2.39 6.11 -7.71
C TYR A 542 1.74 6.94 -6.59
N TRP A 543 1.15 8.08 -6.95
CA TRP A 543 0.44 8.93 -5.99
C TRP A 543 -0.80 8.21 -5.46
N HIS A 544 -0.82 7.95 -4.15
CA HIS A 544 -1.71 7.00 -3.51
C HIS A 544 -2.85 7.68 -2.75
N SER A 545 -2.53 8.42 -1.68
CA SER A 545 -3.49 9.15 -0.87
C SER A 545 -3.05 10.58 -0.57
N ALA A 546 -3.98 11.39 -0.08
CA ALA A 546 -3.76 12.80 0.27
C ALA A 546 -4.51 13.11 1.57
N THR A 547 -3.90 13.81 2.51
CA THR A 547 -4.59 14.25 3.74
C THR A 547 -4.24 15.69 4.08
N PHE A 548 -5.25 16.51 4.33
CA PHE A 548 -5.07 17.88 4.80
C PHE A 548 -4.77 17.94 6.30
N ASN A 549 -4.09 19.00 6.74
CA ASN A 549 -4.16 19.40 8.14
C ASN A 549 -5.53 20.01 8.50
N ASN A 550 -5.80 20.23 9.80
CA ASN A 550 -7.12 20.68 10.26
C ASN A 550 -7.56 22.05 9.70
N ASP A 551 -6.62 22.89 9.29
CA ASP A 551 -6.92 24.21 8.73
C ASP A 551 -7.11 24.21 7.19
N GLY A 552 -6.79 23.09 6.53
CA GLY A 552 -6.80 22.97 5.07
C GLY A 552 -5.72 23.82 4.40
N THR A 553 -4.58 24.01 5.07
CA THR A 553 -3.44 24.83 4.62
C THR A 553 -2.21 24.01 4.24
N LYS A 554 -2.21 22.72 4.56
CA LYS A 554 -1.14 21.76 4.25
C LYS A 554 -1.73 20.47 3.73
N ILE A 555 -0.99 19.75 2.89
CA ILE A 555 -1.33 18.40 2.42
C ILE A 555 -0.14 17.48 2.60
N LEU A 556 -0.40 16.29 3.15
CA LEU A 556 0.50 15.15 3.13
C LEU A 556 0.02 14.19 2.03
N PHE A 557 0.86 13.95 1.02
CA PHE A 557 0.62 12.96 -0.03
C PHE A 557 1.45 11.70 0.23
N THR A 558 0.91 10.53 -0.09
CA THR A 558 1.58 9.24 0.09
C THR A 558 1.90 8.58 -1.25
N ASP A 559 2.91 7.72 -1.27
CA ASP A 559 3.36 6.94 -2.44
C ASP A 559 3.08 5.44 -2.26
N GLU A 560 2.54 4.79 -3.30
CA GLU A 560 2.30 3.34 -3.34
C GLU A 560 3.48 2.59 -3.95
N TRP A 561 4.69 2.85 -3.46
CA TRP A 561 5.89 2.25 -4.04
C TRP A 561 5.84 0.72 -3.97
N GLY A 562 5.95 0.05 -5.12
CA GLY A 562 5.84 -1.40 -5.19
C GLY A 562 4.41 -1.96 -5.21
N GLY A 563 3.38 -1.10 -5.25
CA GLY A 563 1.97 -1.47 -5.47
C GLY A 563 1.39 -2.32 -4.34
N GLY A 564 1.74 -1.98 -3.09
CA GLY A 564 1.20 -2.59 -1.87
C GLY A 564 1.62 -4.04 -1.59
N SER A 565 2.30 -4.71 -2.51
CA SER A 565 2.55 -6.17 -2.43
C SER A 565 4.02 -6.57 -2.51
N ARG A 566 4.94 -5.64 -2.78
CA ARG A 566 6.37 -5.91 -2.89
C ARG A 566 7.11 -5.54 -1.62
N ALA A 567 8.21 -6.24 -1.35
CA ALA A 567 9.13 -5.89 -0.30
C ALA A 567 9.78 -4.53 -0.59
N ARG A 568 9.69 -3.61 0.38
CA ARG A 568 10.11 -2.21 0.30
C ARG A 568 10.48 -1.69 1.68
N CYS A 569 11.02 -0.47 1.74
CA CYS A 569 11.53 0.13 2.98
C CYS A 569 12.67 -0.68 3.59
N ARG A 570 13.42 -1.41 2.76
CA ARG A 570 14.58 -2.18 3.17
C ARG A 570 15.71 -1.24 3.59
N ALA A 571 16.65 -1.74 4.38
CA ALA A 571 17.72 -0.91 4.95
C ALA A 571 18.66 -0.24 3.91
N PHE A 572 18.56 -0.65 2.65
CA PHE A 572 19.31 -0.12 1.51
C PHE A 572 18.42 0.61 0.49
N ASP A 573 17.10 0.60 0.67
CA ASP A 573 16.20 1.37 -0.19
C ASP A 573 16.39 2.88 0.09
N PRO A 574 16.31 3.77 -0.93
CA PRO A 574 16.38 5.20 -0.72
C PRO A 574 15.30 5.70 0.26
N LEU A 575 15.63 6.71 1.08
CA LEU A 575 14.74 7.23 2.11
C LEU A 575 13.64 8.15 1.56
N ASP A 576 13.84 8.68 0.36
CA ASP A 576 12.92 9.52 -0.39
C ASP A 576 11.98 8.70 -1.31
N TRP A 577 12.24 7.41 -1.51
CA TRP A 577 11.38 6.52 -2.28
C TRP A 577 10.29 5.90 -1.42
N GLY A 578 9.02 5.96 -1.83
CA GLY A 578 7.91 5.48 -0.98
C GLY A 578 7.74 6.30 0.30
N ALA A 579 8.26 7.54 0.32
CA ALA A 579 8.11 8.48 1.41
C ALA A 579 6.83 9.33 1.22
N ASP A 580 6.28 9.82 2.32
CA ASP A 580 5.22 10.81 2.29
C ASP A 580 5.81 12.18 1.92
N ALA A 581 5.13 12.95 1.08
CA ALA A 581 5.55 14.29 0.68
C ALA A 581 4.62 15.33 1.29
N ILE A 582 5.20 16.33 1.98
CA ILE A 582 4.45 17.39 2.67
C ILE A 582 4.53 18.68 1.84
N TYR A 583 3.37 19.24 1.56
CA TYR A 583 3.19 20.48 0.81
C TYR A 583 2.40 21.50 1.64
N ASP A 584 2.82 22.76 1.60
CA ASP A 584 2.00 23.88 2.06
C ASP A 584 1.17 24.42 0.89
N ILE A 585 -0.02 24.93 1.19
CA ILE A 585 -0.88 25.64 0.23
C ILE A 585 -0.66 27.14 0.41
N VAL A 586 0.11 27.75 -0.48
CA VAL A 586 0.43 29.20 -0.46
C VAL A 586 -0.18 29.84 -1.69
N ASP A 587 -1.15 30.75 -1.49
CA ASP A 587 -1.86 31.44 -2.58
C ASP A 587 -2.46 30.48 -3.64
N GLY A 588 -2.95 29.32 -3.19
CA GLY A 588 -3.52 28.27 -4.04
C GLY A 588 -2.47 27.42 -4.78
N LYS A 589 -1.19 27.53 -4.42
CA LYS A 589 -0.09 26.73 -4.98
C LYS A 589 0.44 25.71 -3.98
N LEU A 590 0.79 24.54 -4.47
CA LEU A 590 1.42 23.47 -3.69
C LEU A 590 2.93 23.74 -3.62
N GLU A 591 3.40 24.16 -2.46
CA GLU A 591 4.84 24.36 -2.20
C GLU A 591 5.40 23.16 -1.43
N TYR A 592 6.29 22.40 -2.06
CA TYR A 592 7.01 21.30 -1.42
C TYR A 592 7.81 21.80 -0.19
N ARG A 593 7.77 21.03 0.89
CA ARG A 593 8.52 21.33 2.12
C ARG A 593 9.50 20.23 2.51
N SER A 594 9.04 19.00 2.61
CA SER A 594 9.88 17.86 3.01
C SER A 594 9.24 16.53 2.64
N HIS A 595 10.02 15.46 2.77
CA HIS A 595 9.53 14.09 2.85
C HIS A 595 9.58 13.55 4.27
N PHE A 596 8.68 12.62 4.58
CA PHE A 596 8.71 11.80 5.78
C PHE A 596 8.64 10.32 5.39
N LYS A 597 9.48 9.48 5.99
CA LYS A 597 9.40 8.03 5.86
C LYS A 597 9.65 7.43 7.23
N MET A 598 8.95 6.35 7.57
CA MET A 598 9.22 5.68 8.84
C MET A 598 10.69 5.22 8.91
N PRO A 599 11.36 5.37 10.07
CA PRO A 599 12.78 5.09 10.20
C PRO A 599 13.09 3.58 10.32
N ALA A 600 12.07 2.73 10.45
CA ALA A 600 12.22 1.30 10.60
C ALA A 600 12.49 0.59 9.27
N PRO A 601 13.69 -0.01 9.09
CA PRO A 601 13.95 -0.81 7.91
C PRO A 601 13.24 -2.17 8.00
N GLN A 602 12.73 -2.62 6.86
CA GLN A 602 11.96 -3.85 6.67
C GLN A 602 12.78 -4.92 5.92
N ARG A 603 12.31 -6.17 5.92
CA ARG A 603 12.97 -7.33 5.29
C ARG A 603 12.30 -7.75 3.97
N GLU A 604 12.89 -8.73 3.28
CA GLU A 604 12.40 -9.22 1.97
C GLU A 604 11.00 -9.89 2.01
N PHE A 605 10.47 -10.20 3.19
CA PHE A 605 9.16 -10.82 3.37
C PHE A 605 8.10 -9.84 3.90
N GLU A 606 8.44 -8.56 3.99
CA GLU A 606 7.59 -7.47 4.48
C GLU A 606 7.26 -6.52 3.34
N ASN A 607 5.99 -6.46 2.93
CA ASN A 607 5.54 -5.40 2.01
C ASN A 607 5.46 -4.08 2.76
N CYS A 608 5.94 -2.98 2.16
CA CYS A 608 5.94 -1.68 2.80
C CYS A 608 5.44 -0.57 1.87
N VAL A 609 4.37 0.08 2.30
CA VAL A 609 3.71 1.21 1.61
C VAL A 609 2.98 2.06 2.66
N ALA A 610 3.05 3.38 2.53
CA ALA A 610 2.19 4.29 3.29
C ALA A 610 0.75 4.20 2.77
N HIS A 611 -0.22 4.06 3.67
CA HIS A 611 -1.62 3.92 3.30
C HIS A 611 -2.51 5.01 3.93
N ASN A 612 -3.74 4.71 4.34
CA ASN A 612 -4.68 5.75 4.76
C ASN A 612 -4.52 6.10 6.24
N GLY A 613 -4.72 7.37 6.56
CA GLY A 613 -4.50 7.93 7.88
C GLY A 613 -5.44 9.09 8.19
N SER A 614 -5.36 9.64 9.41
CA SER A 614 -6.12 10.83 9.79
C SER A 614 -5.32 11.77 10.69
N ILE A 615 -5.78 13.01 10.81
CA ILE A 615 -5.23 13.92 11.82
C ILE A 615 -5.57 13.42 13.24
N VAL A 616 -4.66 13.63 14.18
CA VAL A 616 -4.93 13.63 15.62
C VAL A 616 -5.18 15.09 16.01
N PRO A 617 -6.42 15.47 16.39
CA PRO A 617 -6.86 16.86 16.46
C PRO A 617 -6.40 17.55 17.77
N VAL A 618 -5.09 17.72 17.93
CA VAL A 618 -4.53 18.53 19.03
C VAL A 618 -4.68 20.01 18.67
N PRO A 619 -5.29 20.86 19.53
CA PRO A 619 -5.45 22.28 19.25
C PRO A 619 -4.10 22.94 18.92
N GLY A 620 -4.02 23.61 17.76
CA GLY A 620 -2.85 24.38 17.33
C GLY A 620 -1.66 23.55 16.85
N ARG A 621 -1.81 22.23 16.65
CA ARG A 621 -0.77 21.35 16.12
C ARG A 621 -1.29 20.53 14.94
N ASP A 622 -0.38 20.22 14.03
CA ASP A 622 -0.64 19.32 12.92
C ASP A 622 0.00 17.97 13.23
N ILE A 623 -0.79 17.04 13.77
CA ILE A 623 -0.36 15.67 14.08
C ILE A 623 -1.18 14.70 13.22
N PHE A 624 -0.53 13.70 12.67
CA PHE A 624 -1.12 12.73 11.76
C PHE A 624 -0.83 11.30 12.23
N VAL A 625 -1.81 10.40 12.11
CA VAL A 625 -1.63 8.96 12.33
C VAL A 625 -1.70 8.25 10.98
N GLN A 626 -0.60 7.61 10.61
CA GLN A 626 -0.35 7.00 9.30
C GLN A 626 -0.28 5.48 9.43
N ALA A 627 -1.03 4.77 8.59
CA ALA A 627 -0.92 3.33 8.42
C ALA A 627 0.24 2.99 7.47
N TRP A 628 1.01 1.96 7.79
CA TRP A 628 2.00 1.36 6.90
C TRP A 628 1.70 -0.12 6.72
N TYR A 629 1.76 -0.59 5.48
CA TYR A 629 1.77 -2.02 5.20
C TYR A 629 3.04 -2.62 5.82
N GLN A 630 2.87 -3.72 6.57
CA GLN A 630 3.79 -4.39 7.51
C GLN A 630 4.79 -3.55 8.35
N GLY A 631 4.83 -2.21 8.25
CA GLY A 631 5.61 -1.31 9.11
C GLY A 631 4.78 -0.61 10.19
N GLY A 632 3.51 -0.99 10.32
CA GLY A 632 2.72 -0.65 11.49
C GLY A 632 1.98 0.68 11.37
N ILE A 633 2.04 1.47 12.44
CA ILE A 633 1.41 2.77 12.61
C ILE A 633 2.49 3.77 13.03
N SER A 634 2.56 4.91 12.36
CA SER A 634 3.38 6.05 12.75
C SER A 634 2.49 7.22 13.14
N VAL A 635 2.80 7.88 14.25
CA VAL A 635 2.20 9.16 14.63
C VAL A 635 3.23 10.25 14.40
N ILE A 636 2.92 11.17 13.51
CA ILE A 636 3.85 12.13 12.93
C ILE A 636 3.39 13.54 13.32
N ASP A 637 4.23 14.32 13.98
CA ASP A 637 4.03 15.75 14.13
C ASP A 637 4.67 16.48 12.94
N PHE A 638 3.85 17.14 12.14
CA PHE A 638 4.24 17.94 10.97
C PHE A 638 3.79 19.40 11.11
N THR A 639 3.63 19.88 12.36
CA THR A 639 3.36 21.28 12.67
C THR A 639 4.41 22.20 12.02
N ASP A 640 5.67 21.79 12.01
CA ASP A 640 6.69 22.32 11.11
C ASP A 640 6.75 21.45 9.85
N SER A 641 6.19 21.95 8.75
CA SER A 641 6.14 21.22 7.47
C SER A 641 7.53 20.89 6.91
N SER A 642 8.59 21.54 7.38
CA SER A 642 9.96 21.31 6.88
C SER A 642 10.73 20.28 7.72
N ASN A 643 10.20 19.91 8.88
CA ASN A 643 10.87 19.00 9.82
C ASN A 643 9.84 18.12 10.55
N PRO A 644 9.16 17.21 9.82
CA PRO A 644 8.24 16.25 10.43
C PRO A 644 8.97 15.27 11.35
N VAL A 645 8.35 14.90 12.47
CA VAL A 645 8.95 14.01 13.48
C VAL A 645 7.97 12.91 13.87
N GLU A 646 8.43 11.66 13.86
CA GLU A 646 7.67 10.53 14.44
C GLU A 646 7.69 10.63 15.98
N ILE A 647 6.52 10.82 16.58
CA ILE A 647 6.36 11.02 18.03
C ILE A 647 5.84 9.77 18.75
N ALA A 648 5.22 8.83 18.03
CA ALA A 648 4.76 7.55 18.56
C ALA A 648 4.68 6.52 17.42
N TYR A 649 4.75 5.23 17.76
CA TYR A 649 4.55 4.16 16.78
C TYR A 649 4.04 2.87 17.43
N PHE A 650 3.44 2.03 16.60
CA PHE A 650 3.10 0.65 16.91
C PHE A 650 3.37 -0.23 15.71
N ASP A 651 4.07 -1.34 15.88
CA ASP A 651 4.37 -2.26 14.79
C ASP A 651 4.38 -3.72 15.24
N ARG A 652 4.13 -4.62 14.28
CA ARG A 652 4.20 -6.08 14.44
C ARG A 652 5.19 -6.66 13.45
N GLY A 653 5.88 -7.72 13.86
CA GLY A 653 6.71 -8.48 12.94
C GLY A 653 5.93 -9.06 11.75
N PRO A 654 6.66 -9.60 10.76
CA PRO A 654 6.07 -10.05 9.51
C PRO A 654 5.00 -11.11 9.73
N ILE A 655 4.07 -11.26 8.78
CA ILE A 655 3.07 -12.32 8.83
C ILE A 655 3.72 -13.71 8.82
N ASP A 656 4.74 -13.91 7.98
CA ASP A 656 5.47 -15.18 7.83
C ASP A 656 6.98 -14.93 7.74
N ALA A 657 7.78 -15.94 8.11
CA ALA A 657 9.24 -15.83 8.18
C ALA A 657 9.94 -16.07 6.83
N GLU A 658 9.28 -16.75 5.89
CA GLU A 658 9.88 -17.30 4.67
C GLU A 658 9.07 -16.97 3.40
N GLU A 659 7.79 -16.59 3.54
CA GLU A 659 6.96 -16.14 2.41
C GLU A 659 6.48 -14.69 2.59
N LEU A 660 6.57 -13.90 1.50
CA LEU A 660 5.95 -12.58 1.47
C LEU A 660 4.43 -12.73 1.39
N VAL A 661 3.75 -12.27 2.44
CA VAL A 661 2.28 -12.18 2.52
C VAL A 661 1.91 -10.72 2.71
N THR A 662 0.98 -10.20 1.90
CA THR A 662 0.47 -8.82 2.05
C THR A 662 -0.23 -8.66 3.40
N GLY A 663 0.32 -7.84 4.28
CA GLY A 663 -0.21 -7.61 5.64
C GLY A 663 0.05 -6.20 6.15
N GLY A 664 -0.16 -5.99 7.45
CA GLY A 664 -0.05 -4.68 8.11
C GLY A 664 -1.33 -3.87 8.04
N PHE A 665 -1.23 -2.59 8.36
CA PHE A 665 -2.41 -1.73 8.49
C PHE A 665 -2.83 -1.17 7.14
N TRP A 666 -4.08 -1.41 6.75
CA TRP A 666 -4.71 -0.75 5.62
C TRP A 666 -5.01 0.71 5.93
N SER A 667 -5.59 0.98 7.10
CA SER A 667 -5.93 2.35 7.48
C SER A 667 -5.88 2.54 8.98
N THR A 668 -5.62 3.79 9.39
CA THR A 668 -5.63 4.18 10.80
C THR A 668 -6.34 5.50 11.00
N TYR A 669 -7.28 5.55 11.95
CA TYR A 669 -8.09 6.73 12.22
C TYR A 669 -8.11 7.07 13.70
N TRP A 670 -7.98 8.36 14.03
CA TRP A 670 -8.26 8.88 15.36
C TRP A 670 -9.75 9.13 15.53
N TYR A 671 -10.38 8.50 16.52
CA TYR A 671 -11.77 8.71 16.87
C TYR A 671 -12.00 8.48 18.36
N GLY A 672 -12.82 9.29 19.02
CA GLY A 672 -13.19 9.08 20.43
C GLY A 672 -12.00 8.89 21.39
N ASN A 673 -10.90 9.62 21.20
CA ASN A 673 -9.64 9.52 21.96
C ASN A 673 -8.85 8.20 21.78
N HIS A 674 -9.14 7.45 20.73
CA HIS A 674 -8.49 6.21 20.36
C HIS A 674 -7.97 6.28 18.92
N ILE A 675 -7.00 5.42 18.62
CA ILE A 675 -6.53 5.13 17.27
C ILE A 675 -7.06 3.75 16.90
N TYR A 676 -7.88 3.69 15.85
CA TYR A 676 -8.40 2.45 15.30
C TYR A 676 -7.62 2.09 14.04
N GLY A 677 -7.14 0.85 13.94
CA GLY A 677 -6.38 0.38 12.78
C GLY A 677 -6.96 -0.90 12.19
N THR A 678 -7.35 -0.89 10.91
CA THR A 678 -7.70 -2.11 10.19
C THR A 678 -6.42 -2.78 9.70
N GLU A 679 -6.10 -3.94 10.25
CA GLU A 679 -5.02 -4.79 9.76
C GLU A 679 -5.57 -5.70 8.65
N ILE A 680 -4.89 -5.76 7.51
CA ILE A 680 -5.32 -6.44 6.28
C ILE A 680 -5.73 -7.89 6.55
N ILE A 681 -5.00 -8.63 7.38
CA ILE A 681 -5.19 -10.05 7.67
C ILE A 681 -5.65 -10.31 9.12
N ARG A 682 -5.05 -9.63 10.10
CA ARG A 682 -5.20 -9.93 11.53
C ARG A 682 -6.54 -9.48 12.10
N GLY A 683 -7.07 -8.33 11.67
CA GLY A 683 -8.35 -7.81 12.14
C GLY A 683 -8.34 -6.32 12.46
N LEU A 684 -8.85 -5.94 13.63
CA LEU A 684 -9.00 -4.55 14.07
C LEU A 684 -8.25 -4.32 15.38
N ASP A 685 -7.39 -3.32 15.41
CA ASP A 685 -6.73 -2.88 16.64
C ASP A 685 -7.26 -1.54 17.14
N VAL A 686 -7.23 -1.39 18.46
CA VAL A 686 -7.55 -0.17 19.17
C VAL A 686 -6.36 0.21 20.03
N LEU A 687 -5.85 1.43 19.85
CA LEU A 687 -4.71 1.96 20.57
C LEU A 687 -5.04 3.31 21.21
N THR A 688 -4.26 3.70 22.19
CA THR A 688 -4.29 5.04 22.79
C THR A 688 -2.90 5.67 22.75
N LEU A 689 -2.84 7.00 22.70
CA LEU A 689 -1.60 7.75 22.85
C LEU A 689 -1.24 7.90 24.34
N GLU A 690 0.06 7.88 24.62
CA GLU A 690 0.61 8.13 25.95
C GLU A 690 1.34 9.47 26.00
N ALA A 691 1.27 10.13 27.16
CA ALA A 691 2.02 11.35 27.39
C ALA A 691 3.53 11.09 27.31
N SER A 692 4.24 11.96 26.61
CA SER A 692 5.68 11.86 26.38
C SER A 692 6.32 13.26 26.34
N GLU A 693 7.61 13.31 26.01
CA GLU A 693 8.30 14.57 25.74
C GLU A 693 7.73 15.33 24.52
N HIS A 694 7.05 14.63 23.61
CA HIS A 694 6.48 15.19 22.39
C HIS A 694 5.03 15.65 22.51
N ILE A 695 4.26 15.03 23.42
CA ILE A 695 2.83 15.32 23.60
C ILE A 695 2.42 15.17 25.06
N THR A 696 1.75 16.16 25.64
CA THR A 696 1.34 16.12 27.05
C THR A 696 0.00 15.41 27.24
N ALA A 697 -0.30 15.00 28.48
CA ALA A 697 -1.60 14.43 28.83
C ALA A 697 -2.77 15.40 28.54
N ASN A 698 -2.54 16.71 28.68
CA ASN A 698 -3.56 17.72 28.36
C ASN A 698 -3.81 17.82 26.85
N GLU A 699 -2.75 17.72 26.02
CA GLU A 699 -2.90 17.70 24.56
C GLU A 699 -3.68 16.48 24.07
N ILE A 700 -3.37 15.29 24.61
CA ILE A 700 -4.13 14.07 24.32
C ILE A 700 -5.60 14.24 24.75
N ALA A 701 -5.83 14.70 25.98
CA ALA A 701 -7.18 14.92 26.48
C ALA A 701 -7.94 15.99 25.67
N ALA A 702 -7.26 17.02 25.18
CA ALA A 702 -7.88 18.03 24.30
C ALA A 702 -8.23 17.47 22.92
N ALA A 703 -7.41 16.56 22.36
CA ALA A 703 -7.75 15.83 21.15
C ALA A 703 -8.96 14.90 21.32
N GLY A 704 -9.19 14.38 22.52
CA GLY A 704 -10.42 13.65 22.86
C GLY A 704 -11.68 14.52 22.98
N LEU A 705 -11.53 15.84 23.15
CA LEU A 705 -12.65 16.80 23.21
C LEU A 705 -12.98 17.42 21.84
N ALA A 706 -12.30 16.98 20.79
CA ALA A 706 -12.42 17.53 19.47
C ALA A 706 -13.74 17.06 18.83
N ASP A 707 -14.51 18.00 18.30
CA ASP A 707 -15.84 17.76 17.75
C ASP A 707 -15.76 17.55 16.23
N TYR A 708 -16.13 16.34 15.80
CA TYR A 708 -16.16 15.90 14.40
C TYR A 708 -17.54 16.10 13.75
N ASP A 709 -18.46 16.85 14.37
CA ASP A 709 -19.87 16.94 13.95
C ASP A 709 -20.53 15.54 13.83
N GLY A 710 -20.03 14.57 14.61
CA GLY A 710 -20.59 13.23 14.78
C GLY A 710 -20.26 12.21 13.70
N VAL A 711 -19.51 12.54 12.64
CA VAL A 711 -19.17 11.60 11.54
C VAL A 711 -17.70 11.75 11.12
N LEU A 712 -17.02 10.62 10.93
CA LEU A 712 -15.70 10.55 10.31
C LEU A 712 -15.75 9.56 9.15
N ASN A 713 -15.51 10.06 7.93
CA ASN A 713 -15.43 9.24 6.73
C ASN A 713 -14.01 9.28 6.15
N PRO A 714 -13.52 8.15 5.60
CA PRO A 714 -12.35 8.13 4.72
C PRO A 714 -12.44 9.19 3.62
N GLN A 715 -11.32 9.83 3.30
CA GLN A 715 -11.22 10.84 2.24
C GLN A 715 -12.20 12.04 2.38
N GLN A 716 -12.82 12.25 3.55
CA GLN A 716 -13.63 13.44 3.85
C GLN A 716 -13.13 14.10 5.12
N GLN A 717 -12.66 15.34 5.00
CA GLN A 717 -12.17 16.10 6.14
C GLN A 717 -13.04 17.32 6.41
N LEU A 718 -13.48 17.42 7.66
CA LEU A 718 -14.17 18.58 8.21
C LEU A 718 -13.26 19.25 9.25
N PRO A 719 -13.33 20.59 9.38
CA PRO A 719 -12.52 21.29 10.35
C PRO A 719 -13.02 20.94 11.75
N VAL A 720 -12.17 20.28 12.53
CA VAL A 720 -12.47 19.91 13.90
C VAL A 720 -12.39 21.15 14.78
N ARG A 721 -13.28 21.23 15.78
CA ARG A 721 -13.35 22.33 16.74
C ARG A 721 -13.21 21.81 18.16
N TRP A 722 -12.82 22.70 19.07
CA TRP A 722 -12.70 22.39 20.49
C TRP A 722 -13.62 23.29 21.32
N PRO A 723 -14.20 22.76 22.40
CA PRO A 723 -15.00 23.59 23.31
C PRO A 723 -14.10 24.54 24.11
N ASP A 724 -14.67 25.68 24.52
CA ASP A 724 -14.07 26.51 25.57
C ASP A 724 -14.06 25.73 26.89
N HIS A 725 -12.93 25.07 27.17
CA HIS A 725 -12.77 24.10 28.25
C HIS A 725 -11.39 24.23 28.92
N PRO A 726 -11.27 24.06 30.26
CA PRO A 726 -10.00 24.16 30.96
C PRO A 726 -8.89 23.26 30.39
N VAL A 727 -9.22 22.04 29.97
CA VAL A 727 -8.27 21.08 29.35
C VAL A 727 -7.69 21.61 28.04
N VAL A 728 -8.51 22.22 27.19
CA VAL A 728 -8.05 22.81 25.92
C VAL A 728 -7.12 23.99 26.20
N ALA A 729 -7.45 24.82 27.20
CA ALA A 729 -6.56 25.89 27.64
C ALA A 729 -5.23 25.34 28.19
N LEU A 730 -5.26 24.27 29.00
CA LEU A 730 -4.07 23.60 29.52
C LEU A 730 -3.18 23.04 28.40
N ALA A 731 -3.76 22.41 27.38
CA ALA A 731 -3.00 21.92 26.22
C ALA A 731 -2.21 23.05 25.52
N LEU A 732 -2.87 24.18 25.26
CA LEU A 732 -2.23 25.34 24.65
C LEU A 732 -1.20 26.00 25.59
N LEU A 733 -1.45 26.01 26.90
CA LEU A 733 -0.48 26.50 27.89
C LEU A 733 0.76 25.59 27.99
N ASP A 734 0.60 24.27 27.88
CA ASP A 734 1.71 23.32 27.82
C ASP A 734 2.59 23.56 26.58
N GLN A 735 1.98 23.86 25.43
CA GLN A 735 2.70 24.24 24.21
C GLN A 735 3.48 25.56 24.38
N LEU A 736 2.87 26.58 25.00
CA LEU A 736 3.55 27.84 25.32
C LEU A 736 4.72 27.64 26.29
N ALA A 737 4.56 26.77 27.28
CA ALA A 737 5.63 26.41 28.20
C ALA A 737 6.80 25.72 27.48
N ARG A 738 6.51 24.81 26.55
CA ARG A 738 7.51 24.06 25.77
C ARG A 738 8.30 24.93 24.82
N THR A 739 7.64 25.87 24.15
CA THR A 739 8.27 26.80 23.19
C THR A 739 9.00 27.95 23.88
N GLY A 740 8.70 28.23 25.15
CA GLY A 740 9.25 29.39 25.86
C GLY A 740 8.74 30.73 25.33
N ALA A 741 7.63 30.73 24.57
CA ALA A 741 7.10 31.91 23.89
C ALA A 741 6.41 32.92 24.83
N ALA A 742 6.19 32.55 26.10
CA ALA A 742 5.54 33.36 27.11
C ALA A 742 6.27 33.33 28.46
N ASP A 743 6.02 34.34 29.30
CA ASP A 743 6.59 34.43 30.66
C ASP A 743 6.21 33.19 31.49
N THR A 744 7.23 32.43 31.92
CA THR A 744 7.07 31.14 32.60
C THR A 744 6.22 31.24 33.87
N MET A 745 6.35 32.34 34.62
CA MET A 745 5.53 32.55 35.83
C MET A 745 4.06 32.77 35.49
N THR A 746 3.78 33.51 34.41
CA THR A 746 2.42 33.77 33.93
C THR A 746 1.77 32.51 33.37
N VAL A 747 2.50 31.72 32.56
CA VAL A 747 2.02 30.43 32.04
C VAL A 747 1.71 29.49 33.20
N LYS A 748 2.65 29.33 34.15
CA LYS A 748 2.42 28.50 35.33
C LYS A 748 1.19 28.96 36.12
N ALA A 749 1.04 30.26 36.35
CA ALA A 749 -0.12 30.79 37.08
C ALA A 749 -1.44 30.55 36.33
N ALA A 750 -1.43 30.60 34.99
CA ALA A 750 -2.59 30.25 34.16
C ALA A 750 -2.91 28.75 34.26
N SER A 751 -1.91 27.87 34.14
CA SER A 751 -2.10 26.43 34.26
C SER A 751 -2.60 26.02 35.64
N ASP A 752 -2.00 26.56 36.72
CA ASP A 752 -2.43 26.28 38.10
C ASP A 752 -3.91 26.66 38.31
N VAL A 753 -4.38 27.75 37.69
CA VAL A 753 -5.79 28.17 37.79
C VAL A 753 -6.71 27.28 36.96
N MET A 754 -6.33 26.93 35.73
CA MET A 754 -7.14 26.03 34.87
C MET A 754 -7.31 24.66 35.51
N GLU A 755 -6.24 24.11 36.09
CA GLU A 755 -6.28 22.83 36.80
C GLU A 755 -7.21 22.90 38.02
N ALA A 756 -7.07 23.96 38.83
CA ALA A 756 -7.85 24.12 40.06
C ALA A 756 -9.36 24.31 39.83
N ILE A 757 -9.79 24.71 38.64
CA ILE A 757 -11.22 24.90 38.33
C ILE A 757 -11.84 23.72 37.59
N ARG A 758 -11.04 22.78 37.06
CA ARG A 758 -11.48 21.76 36.11
C ARG A 758 -12.70 20.99 36.59
N GLU A 759 -12.61 20.33 37.75
CA GLU A 759 -13.72 19.54 38.31
C GLU A 759 -14.98 20.38 38.54
N SER A 760 -14.82 21.60 39.08
CA SER A 760 -15.95 22.51 39.33
C SER A 760 -16.58 23.04 38.03
N PHE A 761 -15.78 23.19 36.97
CA PHE A 761 -16.23 23.61 35.66
C PHE A 761 -17.05 22.51 34.99
N ASP A 762 -16.59 21.26 35.06
CA ASP A 762 -17.29 20.09 34.51
C ASP A 762 -18.63 19.86 35.25
N ALA A 763 -18.68 20.17 36.55
CA ALA A 763 -19.90 20.18 37.35
C ALA A 763 -20.85 21.36 37.07
N GLY A 764 -20.48 22.31 36.19
CA GLY A 764 -21.27 23.48 35.86
C GLY A 764 -21.35 24.54 36.96
N GLU A 765 -20.39 24.55 37.89
CA GLU A 765 -20.37 25.50 39.01
C GLU A 765 -19.91 26.89 38.57
N SER A 766 -20.66 27.92 38.94
CA SER A 766 -20.26 29.31 38.68
C SER A 766 -19.20 29.78 39.67
N ASN A 767 -18.13 30.42 39.18
CA ASN A 767 -17.09 31.00 40.02
C ASN A 767 -16.58 32.34 39.46
N ARG A 768 -17.28 33.43 39.84
CA ARG A 768 -16.95 34.80 39.38
C ARG A 768 -15.56 35.28 39.79
N ARG A 769 -15.00 34.76 40.88
CA ARG A 769 -13.66 35.13 41.34
C ARG A 769 -12.61 34.52 40.42
N SER A 770 -12.70 33.22 40.15
CA SER A 770 -11.82 32.54 39.20
C SER A 770 -11.96 33.14 37.80
N ALA A 771 -13.18 33.41 37.34
CA ALA A 771 -13.41 34.07 36.04
C ALA A 771 -12.63 35.39 35.88
N ARG A 772 -12.62 36.27 36.88
CA ARG A 772 -11.85 37.54 36.84
C ARG A 772 -10.34 37.29 36.85
N MET A 773 -9.88 36.30 37.59
CA MET A 773 -8.45 35.95 37.64
C MET A 773 -7.99 35.42 36.27
N ILE A 774 -8.80 34.55 35.67
CA ILE A 774 -8.56 33.96 34.35
C ILE A 774 -8.49 35.03 33.28
N GLU A 775 -9.41 36.01 33.25
CA GLU A 775 -9.33 37.12 32.29
C GLU A 775 -8.04 37.93 32.42
N GLY A 776 -7.62 38.21 33.65
CA GLY A 776 -6.36 38.93 33.90
C GLY A 776 -5.14 38.15 33.40
N LEU A 777 -5.15 36.83 33.55
CA LEU A 777 -4.09 35.96 33.03
C LEU A 777 -4.17 35.82 31.50
N ALA A 778 -5.37 35.66 30.94
CA ALA A 778 -5.61 35.58 29.50
C ALA A 778 -5.17 36.85 28.78
N ALA A 779 -5.34 38.03 29.39
CA ALA A 779 -4.84 39.29 28.82
C ALA A 779 -3.30 39.31 28.72
N LYS A 780 -2.60 38.76 29.72
CA LYS A 780 -1.13 38.66 29.71
C LYS A 780 -0.64 37.61 28.73
N ILE A 781 -1.26 36.43 28.73
CA ILE A 781 -0.96 35.34 27.80
C ILE A 781 -1.22 35.80 26.36
N GLY A 782 -2.35 36.45 26.09
CA GLY A 782 -2.69 36.93 24.74
C GLY A 782 -1.80 38.05 24.20
N ALA A 783 -0.98 38.67 25.06
CA ALA A 783 0.02 39.66 24.66
C ALA A 783 1.39 39.04 24.34
N SER A 784 1.58 37.74 24.59
CA SER A 784 2.78 36.99 24.22
C SER A 784 2.68 36.37 22.83
N ASP A 785 3.83 36.09 22.22
CA ASP A 785 3.91 35.42 20.91
C ASP A 785 3.28 34.03 21.01
N GLY A 786 2.40 33.68 20.08
CA GLY A 786 1.65 32.42 20.10
C GLY A 786 0.56 32.30 21.17
N GLY A 787 0.47 33.22 22.15
CA GLY A 787 -0.46 33.10 23.27
C GLY A 787 -1.92 33.44 22.97
N ARG A 788 -2.24 33.87 21.74
CA ARG A 788 -3.58 34.31 21.35
C ARG A 788 -4.64 33.21 21.49
N ALA A 789 -4.35 32.01 21.00
CA ALA A 789 -5.28 30.87 21.05
C ALA A 789 -5.59 30.47 22.50
N ALA A 790 -4.55 30.30 23.33
CA ALA A 790 -4.71 29.99 24.75
C ALA A 790 -5.58 31.04 25.46
N ALA A 791 -5.30 32.32 25.21
CA ALA A 791 -6.04 33.43 25.81
C ALA A 791 -7.51 33.47 25.36
N GLU A 792 -7.82 33.06 24.13
CA GLU A 792 -9.19 32.99 23.62
C GLU A 792 -10.00 31.93 24.34
N VAL A 793 -9.48 30.70 24.43
CA VAL A 793 -10.11 29.60 25.17
C VAL A 793 -10.27 29.96 26.64
N MET A 794 -9.24 30.54 27.27
CA MET A 794 -9.32 31.01 28.66
C MET A 794 -10.43 32.04 28.88
N ARG A 795 -10.65 32.96 27.92
CA ARG A 795 -11.75 33.94 28.00
C ARG A 795 -13.11 33.25 27.88
N GLY A 796 -13.23 32.25 27.01
CA GLY A 796 -14.44 31.44 26.89
C GLY A 796 -14.76 30.67 28.19
N VAL A 797 -13.75 30.05 28.80
CA VAL A 797 -13.86 29.39 30.11
C VAL A 797 -14.30 30.39 31.19
N ALA A 798 -13.71 31.59 31.23
CA ALA A 798 -14.10 32.64 32.16
C ALA A 798 -15.55 33.14 31.93
N ALA A 799 -16.02 33.18 30.68
CA ALA A 799 -17.39 33.53 30.35
C ALA A 799 -18.38 32.50 30.91
N LYS A 800 -18.15 31.21 30.65
CA LYS A 800 -18.98 30.11 31.18
C LYS A 800 -19.03 30.09 32.70
N LEU A 801 -17.90 30.32 33.39
CA LEU A 801 -17.86 30.41 34.86
C LEU A 801 -18.66 31.59 35.46
N ARG A 802 -19.06 32.58 34.66
CA ARG A 802 -19.92 33.69 35.13
C ARG A 802 -21.40 33.37 35.05
N GLU A 803 -21.78 32.50 34.12
CA GLU A 803 -23.16 32.12 33.91
C GLU A 803 -23.66 31.37 35.14
N THR A 804 -24.81 31.79 35.64
CA THR A 804 -25.47 31.16 36.78
C THR A 804 -26.50 30.22 36.19
N HIS A 805 -26.28 28.90 36.22
CA HIS A 805 -27.38 27.98 35.98
C HIS A 805 -28.38 28.12 37.12
N GLN A 806 -29.36 29.01 36.95
CA GLN A 806 -30.61 28.95 37.69
C GLN A 806 -31.30 27.66 37.27
N ILE A 807 -31.14 26.60 38.06
CA ILE A 807 -32.07 25.48 38.05
C ILE A 807 -33.41 26.07 38.49
N THR A 808 -34.26 26.44 37.52
CA THR A 808 -35.67 26.70 37.79
C THR A 808 -36.32 25.36 38.04
N SER A 809 -36.47 25.00 39.31
CA SER A 809 -37.47 24.04 39.74
C SER A 809 -38.86 24.64 39.44
N ASN A 810 -39.47 24.27 38.31
CA ASN A 810 -40.89 24.46 38.00
C ASN A 810 -41.25 23.37 36.96
N GLY A 811 -42.14 22.41 37.19
CA GLY A 811 -43.11 22.27 38.25
C GLY A 811 -43.49 20.81 38.50
N ALA A 812 -43.82 20.53 39.76
CA ALA A 812 -44.90 19.63 40.09
C ALA A 812 -46.21 20.42 39.93
N ASP A 813 -47.01 20.06 38.91
CA ASP A 813 -48.46 19.90 38.97
C ASP A 813 -48.95 19.20 37.70
#